data_AF-A0A819EJH2-F1
#
_entry.id   AF-A0A819EJH2-F1
#
_cell.length_a   1.000
_cell.length_b   1.000
_cell.length_c   1.000
_cell.angle_alpha   90.00
_cell.angle_beta   90.00
_cell.angle_gamma   90.00
#
_symmetry.space_group_name_H-M   'P 1'
#
loop_
_entity.id
_entity.type
_entity.pdbx_description
1 polymer ?
#
loop_
_entity_poly.entity_id
_entity_poly.type
_entity_poly.pdbx_seq_one_letter_code
_entity_poly.pdbx_strand_id
1 'polypeptide(L)'
;MNPSTSTTSANKSGAGPLYRIPPYHYIHVLDQNTNVTRLEVGPKTFIKQDNETVTIGPEKMITVPPRHYCVVESPVVRNEAGEVQYDVNGQAKLVHADLDIRLAQPDQSPFPLYPGEILRQPVTPLKVVPANSALRLKAVLDFDDEITKEQRRAGDEWLFEGPATYIPRKEVSVEEQIRATVIGSNQAIRLCAKKEIIDRTGQRRVTGEEWLVKKTGAYLPLAYETVVTVENAHVLTDKKALHLRALKTFTDDFGKKRMNGEEWLVTLNDTETHTLSVYEQLVAVVDVITLNSRQYCVILDPVANGKPQLGKKKLIVGEKSFFLQPGEKLENGIQDVYILGEDEGVILKCIEAFTDEQASTDRNPGDRWMIRGPTEYIPPTQVEVVTRRKAMPLDENEGIYVRDIKTGRVRAVIGETYMLTQDEELWQKELPKQVEDLLTRDPLAERNVPTRNQVSDKSQQQQQQTTTTTQATSSKSSTTKRDKSKLITYRVPHNACVQIYDFKSKKARIVYGPELVMLGPDEHFTLLSLSGTVPKKPNQIQTLCLLLGPDFFTDVIVIETADHARLSLQLSYNWHFEVNDIKDEKEAAKLFSVPDFVGDAAKAIASRVRGAVAGTQFDDFHKNSAQIIRASVFGLDANQRIRDQFVFPQNNLVITSIDIQSVEPVDQRTRDALQKSVQLAIEITTNSQEAAAKHEASRREQEAKGLLERQRIKDEAEAEEVRRQLLDLQALSAAVESTGQAKAEAQSRAESARIEGEAAVDQARLKSEATRIEAEAELSRLKLAREAEIKFLREQNELEINKKSEMSRIETDKFKLQVESIGPSTIQAIATSGPDTQVKLLQALGLQSMLITDGRTPINLMGFGQGLLGGLTGNTNKKLRSSTTTSNNYHVEDNE
;
A
#
# COMPACT_ATOMS: atom_id res chain seq x y z
N MET A 1 82.21 36.19 -7.91
CA MET A 1 83.13 35.58 -8.89
C MET A 1 84.55 35.82 -8.40
N ASN A 2 85.37 34.79 -8.24
CA ASN A 2 86.79 34.95 -7.96
C ASN A 2 87.57 34.63 -9.25
N PRO A 3 88.16 35.61 -9.95
CA PRO A 3 89.13 35.32 -10.99
C PRO A 3 90.48 34.96 -10.35
N SER A 4 90.92 33.74 -10.65
CA SER A 4 92.29 33.23 -10.60
C SER A 4 93.42 34.24 -10.34
N THR A 5 94.23 33.97 -9.31
CA THR A 5 95.59 34.51 -9.17
C THR A 5 96.49 33.96 -10.28
N SER A 6 96.60 34.68 -11.40
CA SER A 6 97.51 34.33 -12.50
C SER A 6 98.92 34.81 -12.21
N THR A 7 99.81 33.90 -11.81
CA THR A 7 101.25 34.13 -11.70
C THR A 7 101.82 34.64 -13.02
N THR A 8 102.24 35.90 -13.05
CA THR A 8 102.98 36.47 -14.19
C THR A 8 104.45 36.53 -13.84
N SER A 9 105.25 35.66 -14.46
CA SER A 9 106.70 35.62 -14.27
C SER A 9 107.38 36.81 -14.94
N ALA A 10 107.66 37.87 -14.17
CA ALA A 10 108.50 38.97 -14.63
C ALA A 10 109.96 38.49 -14.80
N ASN A 11 110.52 38.68 -16.00
CA ASN A 11 111.82 38.12 -16.35
C ASN A 11 112.99 38.72 -15.55
N LYS A 12 113.94 37.87 -15.16
CA LYS A 12 115.34 38.28 -14.94
C LYS A 12 115.99 38.64 -16.29
N SER A 13 115.68 39.83 -16.83
CA SER A 13 116.26 40.32 -18.08
C SER A 13 117.26 41.45 -17.84
N GLY A 14 118.53 41.22 -18.21
CA GLY A 14 119.50 42.30 -18.40
C GLY A 14 120.30 42.72 -17.17
N ALA A 15 121.01 41.79 -16.52
CA ALA A 15 122.18 42.14 -15.71
C ALA A 15 123.38 42.49 -16.62
N GLY A 16 123.21 43.52 -17.45
CA GLY A 16 124.22 44.04 -18.36
C GLY A 16 124.39 45.55 -18.21
N PRO A 17 125.51 46.14 -18.64
CA PRO A 17 125.80 47.55 -18.44
C PRO A 17 124.98 48.50 -19.34
N LEU A 18 124.07 47.98 -20.19
CA LEU A 18 123.43 48.72 -21.27
C LEU A 18 121.90 48.57 -21.24
N TYR A 19 121.19 49.68 -21.05
CA TYR A 19 119.73 49.74 -21.05
C TYR A 19 119.23 50.64 -22.18
N ARG A 20 118.57 50.07 -23.20
CA ARG A 20 117.94 50.86 -24.27
C ARG A 20 116.55 51.31 -23.82
N ILE A 21 116.38 52.61 -23.57
CA ILE A 21 115.09 53.22 -23.22
C ILE A 21 114.41 53.69 -24.52
N PRO A 22 113.24 53.13 -24.91
CA PRO A 22 112.51 53.58 -26.10
C PRO A 22 111.90 55.00 -25.94
N PRO A 23 111.42 55.63 -27.02
CA PRO A 23 110.57 56.83 -26.91
C PRO A 23 109.37 56.57 -26.00
N TYR A 24 108.96 57.60 -25.23
CA TYR A 24 107.84 57.52 -24.27
C TYR A 24 107.97 56.40 -23.21
N HIS A 25 109.20 56.03 -22.87
CA HIS A 25 109.50 55.15 -21.75
C HIS A 25 110.51 55.80 -20.80
N TYR A 26 110.54 55.34 -19.56
CA TYR A 26 111.47 55.79 -18.52
C TYR A 26 112.04 54.61 -17.71
N ILE A 27 113.15 54.86 -17.01
CA ILE A 27 113.69 53.98 -15.96
C ILE A 27 113.99 54.79 -14.71
N HIS A 28 114.01 54.13 -13.55
CA HIS A 28 114.53 54.73 -12.31
C HIS A 28 115.92 54.15 -12.02
N VAL A 29 116.88 55.02 -11.69
CA VAL A 29 118.28 54.66 -11.43
C VAL A 29 118.69 55.20 -10.06
N LEU A 30 119.02 54.28 -9.15
CA LEU A 30 119.59 54.56 -7.83
C LEU A 30 121.11 54.63 -7.95
N ASP A 31 121.73 55.75 -7.60
CA ASP A 31 123.15 55.84 -7.30
C ASP A 31 123.40 55.39 -5.85
N GLN A 32 124.21 54.35 -5.66
CA GLN A 32 124.53 53.78 -4.35
C GLN A 32 125.52 54.61 -3.54
N ASN A 33 126.28 55.52 -4.18
CA ASN A 33 127.20 56.42 -3.46
C ASN A 33 126.46 57.57 -2.78
N THR A 34 125.37 58.05 -3.38
CA THR A 34 124.54 59.16 -2.86
C THR A 34 123.20 58.70 -2.27
N ASN A 35 122.81 57.44 -2.50
CA ASN A 35 121.46 56.88 -2.28
C ASN A 35 120.33 57.62 -3.03
N VAL A 36 120.66 58.41 -4.06
CA VAL A 36 119.69 59.19 -4.82
C VAL A 36 119.12 58.35 -5.95
N THR A 37 117.80 58.15 -5.94
CA THR A 37 117.08 57.60 -7.10
C THR A 37 116.67 58.74 -8.02
N ARG A 38 117.13 58.71 -9.26
CA ARG A 38 116.78 59.67 -10.32
C ARG A 38 116.01 59.01 -11.46
N LEU A 39 115.37 59.84 -12.26
CA LEU A 39 114.59 59.47 -13.43
C LEU A 39 115.46 59.61 -14.70
N GLU A 40 115.47 58.59 -15.55
CA GLU A 40 116.11 58.62 -16.87
C GLU A 40 115.07 58.35 -17.96
N VAL A 41 114.99 59.23 -18.96
CA VAL A 41 113.93 59.25 -19.99
C VAL A 41 114.48 58.88 -21.37
N GLY A 42 113.71 58.13 -22.15
CA GLY A 42 114.03 57.79 -23.53
C GLY A 42 113.54 58.83 -24.57
N PRO A 43 114.10 58.84 -25.80
CA PRO A 43 114.95 57.80 -26.38
C PRO A 43 116.44 57.97 -26.07
N LYS A 44 116.97 57.10 -25.20
CA LYS A 44 118.36 57.12 -24.73
C LYS A 44 118.85 55.68 -24.60
N THR A 45 120.10 55.42 -24.96
CA THR A 45 120.77 54.20 -24.50
C THR A 45 121.53 54.57 -23.23
N PHE A 46 121.03 54.14 -22.08
CA PHE A 46 121.64 54.38 -20.79
C PHE A 46 122.76 53.36 -20.55
N ILE A 47 123.91 53.82 -20.06
CA ILE A 47 125.06 52.99 -19.69
C ILE A 47 125.21 53.10 -18.17
N LYS A 48 124.98 51.98 -17.47
CA LYS A 48 125.04 51.88 -16.01
C LYS A 48 126.50 52.02 -15.55
N GLN A 49 126.79 52.99 -14.68
CA GLN A 49 128.07 53.07 -13.99
C GLN A 49 128.15 52.03 -12.85
N ASP A 50 129.33 51.71 -12.36
CA ASP A 50 129.51 50.62 -11.37
C ASP A 50 128.66 50.84 -10.10
N ASN A 51 128.63 52.08 -9.60
CA ASN A 51 127.86 52.52 -8.42
C ASN A 51 126.34 52.68 -8.65
N GLU A 52 125.80 52.42 -9.84
CA GLU A 52 124.38 52.64 -10.13
C GLU A 52 123.58 51.32 -10.18
N THR A 53 122.31 51.32 -9.77
CA THR A 53 121.37 50.21 -9.97
C THR A 53 120.04 50.69 -10.53
N VAL A 54 119.60 50.09 -11.63
CA VAL A 54 118.26 50.33 -12.19
C VAL A 54 117.23 49.65 -11.30
N THR A 55 116.35 50.44 -10.67
CA THR A 55 115.33 49.95 -9.71
C THR A 55 114.01 49.64 -10.39
N ILE A 56 113.64 50.43 -11.41
CA ILE A 56 112.48 50.18 -12.28
C ILE A 56 112.98 50.15 -13.73
N GLY A 57 112.69 49.05 -14.43
CA GLY A 57 113.05 48.86 -15.84
C GLY A 57 112.19 49.70 -16.80
N PRO A 58 112.38 49.58 -18.14
CA PRO A 58 111.72 50.46 -19.13
C PRO A 58 110.18 50.41 -19.12
N GLU A 59 109.56 51.24 -18.29
CA GLU A 59 108.11 51.40 -18.18
C GLU A 59 107.59 52.44 -19.18
N LYS A 60 106.32 52.30 -19.58
CA LYS A 60 105.64 53.25 -20.47
C LYS A 60 105.21 54.49 -19.69
N MET A 61 105.43 55.65 -20.28
CA MET A 61 104.87 56.91 -19.80
C MET A 61 103.34 56.90 -19.88
N ILE A 62 102.70 57.54 -18.90
CA ILE A 62 101.25 57.65 -18.80
C ILE A 62 100.76 58.65 -19.83
N THR A 63 99.80 58.23 -20.65
CA THR A 63 99.11 59.07 -21.62
C THR A 63 97.66 59.21 -21.18
N VAL A 64 97.18 60.43 -20.93
CA VAL A 64 95.79 60.71 -20.55
C VAL A 64 95.04 61.22 -21.79
N PRO A 65 94.08 60.46 -22.37
CA PRO A 65 93.33 60.91 -23.53
C PRO A 65 92.34 62.03 -23.18
N PRO A 66 91.90 62.84 -24.16
CA PRO A 66 90.85 63.83 -23.96
C PRO A 66 89.62 63.26 -23.23
N ARG A 67 89.04 64.06 -22.33
CA ARG A 67 87.93 63.69 -21.42
C ARG A 67 88.23 62.54 -20.45
N HIS A 68 89.51 62.21 -20.22
CA HIS A 68 89.94 61.30 -19.16
C HIS A 68 90.80 62.04 -18.12
N TYR A 69 90.99 61.39 -16.97
CA TYR A 69 91.89 61.80 -15.90
C TYR A 69 92.61 60.57 -15.32
N CYS A 70 93.68 60.79 -14.57
CA CYS A 70 94.22 59.78 -13.64
C CYS A 70 94.62 60.43 -12.32
N VAL A 71 94.72 59.64 -11.25
CA VAL A 71 95.14 60.13 -9.93
C VAL A 71 96.53 59.61 -9.61
N VAL A 72 97.47 60.52 -9.39
CA VAL A 72 98.82 60.24 -8.91
C VAL A 72 98.89 60.57 -7.43
N GLU A 73 99.51 59.69 -6.65
CA GLU A 73 99.72 59.84 -5.20
C GLU A 73 101.19 60.17 -4.93
N SER A 74 101.42 61.03 -3.92
CA SER A 74 102.72 61.65 -3.63
C SER A 74 103.35 62.38 -4.84
N PRO A 75 102.65 63.35 -5.47
CA PRO A 75 103.08 64.02 -6.69
C PRO A 75 104.36 64.85 -6.52
N VAL A 76 105.11 65.05 -7.60
CA VAL A 76 106.28 65.97 -7.61
C VAL A 76 105.91 67.42 -7.35
N VAL A 77 106.71 68.09 -6.51
CA VAL A 77 106.68 69.54 -6.32
C VAL A 77 107.20 70.22 -7.60
N ARG A 78 106.43 71.18 -8.11
CA ARG A 78 106.80 71.99 -9.28
C ARG A 78 106.96 73.46 -8.92
N ASN A 79 107.78 74.19 -9.66
CA ASN A 79 107.85 75.66 -9.59
C ASN A 79 106.74 76.32 -10.43
N GLU A 80 106.66 77.66 -10.40
CA GLU A 80 105.67 78.44 -11.17
C GLU A 80 105.82 78.29 -12.70
N ALA A 81 107.00 77.84 -13.18
CA ALA A 81 107.25 77.50 -14.58
C ALA A 81 106.89 76.04 -14.94
N GLY A 82 106.41 75.24 -13.98
CA GLY A 82 106.02 73.84 -14.16
C GLY A 82 107.17 72.81 -14.08
N GLU A 83 108.39 73.25 -13.77
CA GLU A 83 109.58 72.41 -13.66
C GLU A 83 109.65 71.71 -12.29
N VAL A 84 110.16 70.48 -12.24
CA VAL A 84 110.26 69.69 -11.00
C VAL A 84 111.38 70.18 -10.10
N GLN A 85 111.07 70.38 -8.82
CA GLN A 85 112.05 70.76 -7.81
C GLN A 85 112.80 69.54 -7.27
N TYR A 86 114.11 69.70 -7.08
CA TYR A 86 114.99 68.70 -6.48
C TYR A 86 115.49 69.18 -5.12
N ASP A 87 115.85 68.25 -4.23
CA ASP A 87 116.46 68.55 -2.94
C ASP A 87 117.99 68.71 -3.04
N VAL A 88 118.63 69.09 -1.93
CA VAL A 88 120.08 69.35 -1.85
C VAL A 88 120.92 68.16 -2.38
N ASN A 89 120.42 66.93 -2.22
CA ASN A 89 121.08 65.72 -2.73
C ASN A 89 120.75 65.39 -4.20
N GLY A 90 119.84 66.11 -4.86
CA GLY A 90 119.44 65.84 -6.25
C GLY A 90 118.28 64.84 -6.42
N GLN A 91 117.59 64.45 -5.35
CA GLN A 91 116.34 63.67 -5.42
C GLN A 91 115.14 64.60 -5.67
N ALA A 92 114.15 64.18 -6.48
CA ALA A 92 112.94 64.97 -6.72
C ALA A 92 112.09 65.11 -5.45
N LYS A 93 111.58 66.32 -5.17
CA LYS A 93 110.72 66.57 -4.01
C LYS A 93 109.29 66.13 -4.31
N LEU A 94 108.66 65.45 -3.36
CA LEU A 94 107.27 64.99 -3.45
C LEU A 94 106.40 65.64 -2.38
N VAL A 95 105.12 65.90 -2.69
CA VAL A 95 104.09 66.23 -1.70
C VAL A 95 103.55 64.92 -1.12
N HIS A 96 104.29 64.32 -0.18
CA HIS A 96 103.99 63.00 0.37
C HIS A 96 102.55 62.87 0.89
N ALA A 97 101.89 61.76 0.55
CA ALA A 97 100.50 61.42 0.88
C ALA A 97 99.41 62.35 0.32
N ASP A 98 99.76 63.35 -0.49
CA ASP A 98 98.80 64.16 -1.26
C ASP A 98 98.46 63.48 -2.62
N LEU A 99 97.40 63.96 -3.27
CA LEU A 99 96.91 63.48 -4.56
C LEU A 99 96.95 64.58 -5.64
N ASP A 100 97.26 64.19 -6.87
CA ASP A 100 97.26 65.03 -8.07
C ASP A 100 96.34 64.40 -9.13
N ILE A 101 95.46 65.21 -9.71
CA ILE A 101 94.41 64.80 -10.65
C ILE A 101 94.81 65.30 -12.04
N ARG A 102 95.59 64.47 -12.75
CA ARG A 102 96.16 64.81 -14.06
C ARG A 102 95.10 64.65 -15.14
N LEU A 103 94.64 65.78 -15.67
CA LEU A 103 93.75 65.89 -16.83
C LEU A 103 94.55 65.85 -18.15
N ALA A 104 93.89 65.54 -19.26
CA ALA A 104 94.47 65.70 -20.59
C ALA A 104 94.59 67.18 -21.00
N GLN A 105 95.81 67.70 -21.06
CA GLN A 105 96.11 69.02 -21.63
C GLN A 105 96.47 68.91 -23.12
N PRO A 106 96.23 69.93 -23.98
CA PRO A 106 96.41 69.83 -25.43
C PRO A 106 97.84 69.50 -25.89
N ASP A 107 98.83 70.14 -25.25
CA ASP A 107 100.25 70.07 -25.65
C ASP A 107 101.08 69.13 -24.78
N GLN A 108 100.45 68.39 -23.86
CA GLN A 108 101.15 67.56 -22.87
C GLN A 108 101.53 66.20 -23.46
N SER A 109 102.83 66.00 -23.66
CA SER A 109 103.40 64.69 -23.98
C SER A 109 103.18 63.67 -22.85
N PRO A 110 103.19 62.35 -23.16
CA PRO A 110 103.10 61.30 -22.15
C PRO A 110 104.12 61.52 -21.03
N PHE A 111 103.68 61.46 -19.76
CA PHE A 111 104.54 61.77 -18.62
C PHE A 111 105.05 60.52 -17.89
N PRO A 112 106.31 60.52 -17.42
CA PRO A 112 106.82 59.49 -16.51
C PRO A 112 106.27 59.67 -15.10
N LEU A 113 106.29 58.60 -14.30
CA LEU A 113 106.25 58.73 -12.84
C LEU A 113 107.66 58.98 -12.32
N TYR A 114 107.80 59.92 -11.39
CA TYR A 114 109.07 60.16 -10.69
C TYR A 114 109.27 59.14 -9.54
N PRO A 115 110.51 58.94 -9.05
CA PRO A 115 110.79 58.02 -7.94
C PRO A 115 109.99 58.36 -6.67
N GLY A 116 108.95 57.57 -6.40
CA GLY A 116 108.03 57.72 -5.27
C GLY A 116 106.63 58.27 -5.63
N GLU A 117 106.39 58.72 -6.87
CA GLU A 117 105.02 58.91 -7.38
C GLU A 117 104.36 57.55 -7.64
N ILE A 118 103.08 57.39 -7.28
CA ILE A 118 102.32 56.15 -7.50
C ILE A 118 101.04 56.46 -8.30
N LEU A 119 100.76 55.70 -9.37
CA LEU A 119 99.50 55.81 -10.11
C LEU A 119 98.34 55.14 -9.33
N ARG A 120 97.77 55.86 -8.37
CA ARG A 120 96.69 55.39 -7.49
C ARG A 120 95.40 55.04 -8.24
N GLN A 121 95.04 55.83 -9.25
CA GLN A 121 93.91 55.53 -10.12
C GLN A 121 94.35 55.56 -11.60
N PRO A 122 94.12 54.48 -12.37
CA PRO A 122 94.45 54.43 -13.79
C PRO A 122 93.56 55.41 -14.60
N VAL A 123 93.95 55.64 -15.85
CA VAL A 123 93.26 56.52 -16.80
C VAL A 123 91.77 56.16 -16.88
N THR A 124 90.92 57.05 -16.38
CA THR A 124 89.48 56.89 -16.19
C THR A 124 88.72 58.02 -16.91
N PRO A 125 87.60 57.77 -17.61
CA PRO A 125 86.81 58.82 -18.23
C PRO A 125 86.15 59.75 -17.18
N LEU A 126 86.07 61.05 -17.49
CA LEU A 126 85.35 62.03 -16.67
C LEU A 126 83.85 61.74 -16.66
N LYS A 127 83.19 61.97 -15.51
CA LYS A 127 81.78 61.62 -15.32
C LYS A 127 80.86 62.67 -15.93
N VAL A 128 80.24 62.35 -17.06
CA VAL A 128 79.20 63.20 -17.68
C VAL A 128 77.89 63.07 -16.92
N VAL A 129 77.32 64.20 -16.51
CA VAL A 129 76.06 64.30 -15.77
C VAL A 129 74.99 64.83 -16.75
N PRO A 130 73.97 64.05 -17.11
CA PRO A 130 72.90 64.51 -18.00
C PRO A 130 71.95 65.50 -17.31
N ALA A 131 71.22 66.27 -18.11
CA ALA A 131 70.14 67.15 -17.64
C ALA A 131 69.09 66.37 -16.81
N ASN A 132 68.40 67.08 -15.91
CA ASN A 132 67.48 66.49 -14.91
C ASN A 132 68.15 65.47 -13.98
N SER A 133 69.47 65.55 -13.80
CA SER A 133 70.21 64.80 -12.78
C SER A 133 71.33 65.66 -12.18
N ALA A 134 71.77 65.29 -10.99
CA ALA A 134 72.91 65.89 -10.30
C ALA A 134 73.77 64.82 -9.62
N LEU A 135 75.03 65.14 -9.35
CA LEU A 135 75.81 64.40 -8.37
C LEU A 135 75.63 65.04 -7.00
N ARG A 136 75.32 64.25 -5.96
CA ARG A 136 75.54 64.72 -4.59
C ARG A 136 77.04 64.58 -4.31
N LEU A 137 77.68 65.73 -4.15
CA LEU A 137 79.09 65.87 -3.79
C LEU A 137 79.19 66.10 -2.29
N LYS A 138 80.32 65.71 -1.70
CA LYS A 138 80.58 65.86 -0.27
C LYS A 138 82.05 66.19 -0.02
N ALA A 139 82.30 67.13 0.86
CA ALA A 139 83.66 67.49 1.27
C ALA A 139 84.22 66.43 2.23
N VAL A 140 85.40 65.89 1.89
CA VAL A 140 86.14 64.93 2.72
C VAL A 140 86.99 65.65 3.76
N LEU A 141 87.43 66.86 3.44
CA LEU A 141 88.26 67.74 4.25
C LEU A 141 87.89 69.22 3.99
N ASP A 142 88.34 70.14 4.85
CA ASP A 142 88.06 71.57 4.70
C ASP A 142 88.86 72.16 3.52
N PHE A 143 88.21 72.87 2.59
CA PHE A 143 88.86 73.54 1.46
C PHE A 143 88.08 74.76 0.94
N ASP A 144 88.80 75.70 0.33
CA ASP A 144 88.20 76.86 -0.36
C ASP A 144 87.89 76.50 -1.82
N ASP A 145 86.62 76.58 -2.22
CA ASP A 145 86.19 76.24 -3.58
C ASP A 145 86.45 77.39 -4.55
N GLU A 146 87.55 77.32 -5.32
CA GLU A 146 87.95 78.34 -6.30
C GLU A 146 86.84 78.76 -7.29
N ILE A 147 85.88 77.86 -7.59
CA ILE A 147 84.81 78.11 -8.57
C ILE A 147 83.65 78.89 -7.95
N THR A 148 83.20 78.51 -6.74
CA THR A 148 82.06 79.18 -6.07
C THR A 148 82.48 80.27 -5.10
N LYS A 149 83.76 80.31 -4.71
CA LYS A 149 84.34 81.14 -3.64
C LYS A 149 83.71 80.89 -2.27
N GLU A 150 83.20 79.67 -2.06
CA GLU A 150 82.66 79.21 -0.78
C GLU A 150 83.73 78.41 -0.01
N GLN A 151 83.88 78.67 1.29
CA GLN A 151 84.67 77.81 2.17
C GLN A 151 83.84 76.57 2.50
N ARG A 152 84.25 75.38 2.06
CA ARG A 152 83.55 74.11 2.32
C ARG A 152 84.20 73.39 3.48
N ARG A 153 83.38 72.86 4.40
CA ARG A 153 83.84 72.10 5.57
C ARG A 153 83.63 70.60 5.39
N ALA A 154 84.47 69.80 6.02
CA ALA A 154 84.37 68.34 6.01
C ALA A 154 82.95 67.88 6.42
N GLY A 155 82.28 67.13 5.54
CA GLY A 155 80.90 66.67 5.73
C GLY A 155 79.80 67.62 5.20
N ASP A 156 80.14 68.75 4.60
CA ASP A 156 79.18 69.52 3.78
C ASP A 156 78.82 68.74 2.51
N GLU A 157 77.54 68.73 2.15
CA GLU A 157 77.01 68.08 0.94
C GLU A 157 76.31 69.12 0.04
N TRP A 158 76.59 69.08 -1.26
CA TRP A 158 76.01 69.97 -2.28
C TRP A 158 75.75 69.23 -3.59
N LEU A 159 75.17 69.91 -4.58
CA LEU A 159 74.86 69.33 -5.89
C LEU A 159 75.73 69.90 -7.00
N PHE A 160 76.15 69.03 -7.90
CA PHE A 160 76.64 69.38 -9.23
C PHE A 160 75.54 69.01 -10.24
N GLU A 161 74.71 69.98 -10.62
CA GLU A 161 73.58 69.81 -11.55
C GLU A 161 74.06 69.69 -13.01
N GLY A 162 73.47 68.77 -13.79
CA GLY A 162 73.73 68.62 -15.22
C GLY A 162 72.81 69.49 -16.10
N PRO A 163 73.14 69.72 -17.40
CA PRO A 163 74.12 68.96 -18.18
C PRO A 163 75.56 69.50 -18.09
N ALA A 164 76.46 68.74 -17.47
CA ALA A 164 77.86 69.13 -17.27
C ALA A 164 78.78 67.91 -17.15
N THR A 165 80.09 68.09 -17.36
CA THR A 165 81.10 67.05 -17.10
C THR A 165 81.76 67.34 -15.75
N TYR A 166 81.63 66.41 -14.80
CA TYR A 166 82.26 66.54 -13.49
C TYR A 166 83.77 66.30 -13.60
N ILE A 167 84.56 67.27 -13.16
CA ILE A 167 85.99 67.16 -12.96
C ILE A 167 86.20 66.73 -11.49
N PRO A 168 86.79 65.55 -11.23
CA PRO A 168 87.10 65.13 -9.87
C PRO A 168 88.05 66.09 -9.15
N ARG A 169 87.88 66.19 -7.84
CA ARG A 169 88.75 66.90 -6.90
C ARG A 169 89.17 65.93 -5.79
N LYS A 170 90.33 66.16 -5.17
CA LYS A 170 90.88 65.25 -4.13
C LYS A 170 90.20 65.44 -2.79
N GLU A 171 89.60 66.61 -2.59
CA GLU A 171 88.89 67.06 -1.40
C GLU A 171 87.41 66.61 -1.39
N VAL A 172 86.92 66.00 -2.48
CA VAL A 172 85.48 65.83 -2.74
C VAL A 172 85.11 64.38 -3.12
N SER A 173 84.28 63.72 -2.31
CA SER A 173 83.65 62.45 -2.67
C SER A 173 82.38 62.66 -3.49
N VAL A 174 82.08 61.67 -4.35
CA VAL A 174 80.82 61.59 -5.11
C VAL A 174 79.96 60.53 -4.44
N GLU A 175 78.94 60.95 -3.68
CA GLU A 175 78.12 60.03 -2.88
C GLU A 175 77.13 59.26 -3.76
N GLU A 176 76.31 59.98 -4.54
CA GLU A 176 75.29 59.38 -5.40
C GLU A 176 74.95 60.27 -6.62
N GLN A 177 74.19 59.73 -7.57
CA GLN A 177 73.62 60.51 -8.68
C GLN A 177 72.10 60.60 -8.52
N ILE A 178 71.63 61.77 -8.09
CA ILE A 178 70.22 62.10 -7.93
C ILE A 178 69.61 62.36 -9.30
N ARG A 179 68.37 61.89 -9.52
CA ARG A 179 67.55 62.21 -10.70
C ARG A 179 66.33 63.01 -10.26
N ALA A 180 65.84 63.89 -11.13
CA ALA A 180 64.61 64.62 -10.88
C ALA A 180 63.39 63.69 -10.92
N THR A 181 62.46 63.89 -9.98
CA THR A 181 61.17 63.21 -9.94
C THR A 181 60.17 64.00 -10.78
N VAL A 182 59.41 63.34 -11.66
CA VAL A 182 58.42 64.00 -12.50
C VAL A 182 57.09 64.11 -11.75
N ILE A 183 56.55 65.33 -11.68
CA ILE A 183 55.27 65.68 -11.07
C ILE A 183 54.27 65.95 -12.19
N GLY A 184 53.25 65.10 -12.30
CA GLY A 184 52.15 65.28 -13.26
C GLY A 184 51.14 66.35 -12.85
N SER A 185 50.24 66.72 -13.77
CA SER A 185 49.01 67.42 -13.40
C SER A 185 48.21 66.56 -12.40
N ASN A 186 47.70 67.17 -11.35
CA ASN A 186 47.01 66.51 -10.22
C ASN A 186 47.95 65.65 -9.33
N GLN A 187 49.25 65.98 -9.28
CA GLN A 187 50.20 65.39 -8.34
C GLN A 187 51.00 66.45 -7.58
N ALA A 188 51.52 66.08 -6.41
CA ALA A 188 52.50 66.86 -5.65
C ALA A 188 53.58 65.94 -5.06
N ILE A 189 54.82 66.41 -4.98
CA ILE A 189 55.90 65.66 -4.31
C ILE A 189 55.98 66.07 -2.84
N ARG A 190 56.02 65.09 -1.94
CA ARG A 190 56.21 65.28 -0.50
C ARG A 190 57.71 65.24 -0.20
N LEU A 191 58.22 66.29 0.40
CA LEU A 191 59.63 66.46 0.74
C LEU A 191 59.81 66.50 2.26
N CYS A 192 60.94 66.00 2.75
CA CYS A 192 61.37 66.06 4.14
C CYS A 192 62.81 66.60 4.26
N ALA A 193 63.05 67.56 5.16
CA ALA A 193 64.34 68.22 5.33
C ALA A 193 65.28 67.43 6.26
N LYS A 194 66.44 66.99 5.76
CA LYS A 194 67.49 66.28 6.54
C LYS A 194 68.28 67.19 7.49
N LYS A 195 68.34 68.48 7.18
CA LYS A 195 68.98 69.57 7.94
C LYS A 195 68.12 70.82 7.76
N GLU A 196 68.37 71.87 8.54
CA GLU A 196 67.81 73.19 8.23
C GLU A 196 68.28 73.66 6.84
N ILE A 197 67.34 74.06 5.99
CA ILE A 197 67.60 74.54 4.63
C ILE A 197 66.65 75.69 4.25
N ILE A 198 66.95 76.33 3.12
CA ILE A 198 65.99 77.14 2.36
C ILE A 198 65.59 76.29 1.15
N ASP A 199 64.30 76.08 0.96
CA ASP A 199 63.79 75.27 -0.16
C ASP A 199 63.81 76.04 -1.49
N ARG A 200 63.47 75.35 -2.60
CA ARG A 200 63.39 75.98 -3.94
C ARG A 200 62.30 77.07 -4.09
N THR A 201 61.48 77.37 -3.08
CA THR A 201 60.54 78.52 -3.08
C THR A 201 61.02 79.68 -2.18
N GLY A 202 62.15 79.53 -1.49
CA GLY A 202 62.70 80.54 -0.59
C GLY A 202 62.21 80.42 0.86
N GLN A 203 61.44 79.38 1.20
CA GLN A 203 60.97 79.17 2.56
C GLN A 203 62.03 78.41 3.38
N ARG A 204 62.36 78.92 4.58
CA ARG A 204 63.21 78.19 5.53
C ARG A 204 62.45 76.99 6.09
N ARG A 205 63.07 75.81 6.02
CA ARG A 205 62.59 74.53 6.54
C ARG A 205 63.43 74.11 7.74
N VAL A 206 62.82 73.58 8.78
CA VAL A 206 63.54 72.97 9.91
C VAL A 206 63.79 71.47 9.70
N THR A 207 64.79 70.92 10.38
CA THR A 207 65.10 69.47 10.32
C THR A 207 63.87 68.63 10.69
N GLY A 208 63.50 67.68 9.84
CA GLY A 208 62.30 66.85 10.00
C GLY A 208 60.98 67.54 9.64
N GLU A 209 61.00 68.77 9.12
CA GLU A 209 59.83 69.38 8.51
C GLU A 209 59.47 68.68 7.20
N GLU A 210 58.18 68.50 6.96
CA GLU A 210 57.62 67.99 5.72
C GLU A 210 56.73 69.04 5.04
N TRP A 211 56.82 69.13 3.72
CA TRP A 211 56.01 70.01 2.87
C TRP A 211 55.75 69.37 1.50
N LEU A 212 54.90 70.01 0.70
CA LEU A 212 54.53 69.57 -0.65
C LEU A 212 54.95 70.58 -1.70
N VAL A 213 55.46 70.11 -2.84
CA VAL A 213 55.67 70.93 -4.03
C VAL A 213 54.69 70.50 -5.12
N LYS A 214 53.75 71.40 -5.45
CA LYS A 214 52.67 71.20 -6.43
C LYS A 214 53.04 71.64 -7.87
N LYS A 215 54.28 72.10 -8.11
CA LYS A 215 54.71 72.62 -9.41
C LYS A 215 54.99 71.48 -10.39
N THR A 216 54.14 71.32 -11.39
CA THR A 216 54.26 70.31 -12.45
C THR A 216 55.58 70.38 -13.20
N GLY A 217 56.17 69.23 -13.53
CA GLY A 217 57.45 69.12 -14.24
C GLY A 217 58.46 68.24 -13.50
N ALA A 218 59.73 68.29 -13.90
CA ALA A 218 60.81 67.55 -13.26
C ALA A 218 61.35 68.33 -12.05
N TYR A 219 61.08 67.85 -10.83
CA TYR A 219 61.62 68.40 -9.60
C TYR A 219 62.91 67.69 -9.20
N LEU A 220 64.03 68.41 -9.17
CA LEU A 220 65.33 67.89 -8.72
C LEU A 220 65.52 68.23 -7.23
N PRO A 221 65.52 67.24 -6.31
CA PRO A 221 65.69 67.51 -4.89
C PRO A 221 67.06 68.13 -4.59
N LEU A 222 67.11 69.08 -3.66
CA LEU A 222 68.35 69.63 -3.11
C LEU A 222 69.09 68.59 -2.25
N ALA A 223 70.39 68.80 -1.98
CA ALA A 223 71.25 67.79 -1.31
C ALA A 223 70.69 67.27 0.03
N TYR A 224 70.02 68.13 0.80
CA TYR A 224 69.40 67.79 2.09
C TYR A 224 67.86 67.63 2.02
N GLU A 225 67.25 67.65 0.84
CA GLU A 225 65.85 67.26 0.66
C GLU A 225 65.75 65.74 0.48
N THR A 226 64.75 65.13 1.11
CA THR A 226 64.39 63.72 0.92
C THR A 226 63.02 63.65 0.26
N VAL A 227 62.91 62.96 -0.88
CA VAL A 227 61.60 62.62 -1.46
C VAL A 227 60.97 61.52 -0.60
N VAL A 228 59.80 61.80 -0.04
CA VAL A 228 59.03 60.85 0.77
C VAL A 228 58.06 60.07 -0.12
N THR A 229 57.19 60.79 -0.83
CA THR A 229 56.12 60.24 -1.67
C THR A 229 55.79 61.20 -2.83
N VAL A 230 55.06 60.70 -3.83
CA VAL A 230 54.30 61.54 -4.76
C VAL A 230 52.83 61.30 -4.46
N GLU A 231 52.16 62.33 -3.95
CA GLU A 231 50.75 62.32 -3.58
C GLU A 231 49.89 62.67 -4.80
N ASN A 232 48.79 61.96 -5.01
CA ASN A 232 47.81 62.27 -6.05
C ASN A 232 46.68 63.15 -5.48
N ALA A 233 46.12 64.04 -6.29
CA ALA A 233 44.94 64.79 -5.90
C ALA A 233 43.68 63.89 -5.91
N HIS A 234 42.82 64.05 -4.91
CA HIS A 234 41.49 63.47 -4.91
C HIS A 234 40.58 64.30 -5.82
N VAL A 235 39.89 63.65 -6.76
CA VAL A 235 38.87 64.29 -7.61
C VAL A 235 37.56 64.40 -6.83
N LEU A 236 37.03 65.62 -6.73
CA LEU A 236 35.76 65.95 -6.10
C LEU A 236 34.64 65.96 -7.15
N THR A 237 33.40 65.73 -6.72
CA THR A 237 32.23 65.77 -7.61
C THR A 237 31.01 66.37 -6.90
N ASP A 238 29.94 66.62 -7.66
CA ASP A 238 28.59 66.92 -7.16
C ASP A 238 28.13 65.95 -6.05
N LYS A 239 28.61 64.71 -6.10
CA LYS A 239 28.26 63.61 -5.21
C LYS A 239 29.26 63.32 -4.11
N LYS A 240 30.45 63.94 -4.11
CA LYS A 240 31.54 63.58 -3.17
C LYS A 240 32.25 64.79 -2.59
N ALA A 241 32.27 64.85 -1.26
CA ALA A 241 33.09 65.76 -0.47
C ALA A 241 34.21 65.00 0.26
N LEU A 242 35.30 65.68 0.58
CA LEU A 242 36.39 65.15 1.42
C LEU A 242 36.24 65.68 2.84
N HIS A 243 36.06 64.79 3.82
CA HIS A 243 36.05 65.14 5.24
C HIS A 243 37.48 65.12 5.75
N LEU A 244 38.02 66.30 6.05
CA LEU A 244 39.40 66.51 6.49
C LEU A 244 39.44 66.92 7.96
N ARG A 245 40.56 66.59 8.62
CA ARG A 245 40.92 67.06 9.97
C ARG A 245 42.31 67.71 9.96
N ALA A 246 42.46 68.81 10.69
CA ALA A 246 43.76 69.46 10.90
C ALA A 246 44.58 68.74 11.98
N LEU A 247 45.81 68.33 11.63
CA LEU A 247 46.80 67.72 12.54
C LEU A 247 47.62 68.74 13.36
N LYS A 248 47.60 70.00 12.92
CA LYS A 248 48.25 71.17 13.55
C LYS A 248 47.42 72.41 13.22
N THR A 249 47.63 73.51 13.93
CA THR A 249 47.05 74.80 13.54
C THR A 249 47.81 75.37 12.34
N PHE A 250 47.15 75.56 11.20
CA PHE A 250 47.75 76.04 9.95
C PHE A 250 46.75 76.86 9.11
N THR A 251 47.15 77.33 7.93
CA THR A 251 46.26 77.95 6.95
C THR A 251 46.13 77.01 5.76
N ASP A 252 44.91 76.67 5.35
CA ASP A 252 44.67 75.78 4.21
C ASP A 252 44.93 76.48 2.85
N ASP A 253 44.95 75.70 1.76
CA ASP A 253 45.15 76.21 0.40
C ASP A 253 44.09 77.27 -0.02
N PHE A 254 42.96 77.33 0.68
CA PHE A 254 41.87 78.29 0.45
C PHE A 254 42.00 79.56 1.32
N GLY A 255 43.10 79.70 2.07
CA GLY A 255 43.35 80.84 2.96
C GLY A 255 42.58 80.80 4.28
N LYS A 256 41.86 79.71 4.59
CA LYS A 256 41.09 79.57 5.83
C LYS A 256 42.03 79.05 6.94
N LYS A 257 42.07 79.74 8.08
CA LYS A 257 42.89 79.32 9.23
C LYS A 257 42.21 78.16 9.96
N ARG A 258 42.86 77.01 10.00
CA ARG A 258 42.41 75.78 10.66
C ARG A 258 43.08 75.60 12.01
N MET A 259 42.30 75.27 13.02
CA MET A 259 42.79 74.97 14.37
C MET A 259 43.10 73.48 14.51
N ASN A 260 44.09 73.10 15.33
CA ASN A 260 44.39 71.68 15.58
C ASN A 260 43.14 70.92 16.07
N GLY A 261 42.82 69.79 15.41
CA GLY A 261 41.62 68.99 15.69
C GLY A 261 40.32 69.53 15.08
N GLU A 262 40.34 70.66 14.37
CA GLU A 262 39.20 71.12 13.56
C GLU A 262 38.93 70.14 12.41
N GLU A 263 37.66 69.90 12.11
CA GLU A 263 37.22 69.07 10.99
C GLU A 263 36.31 69.86 10.05
N TRP A 264 36.44 69.67 8.73
CA TRP A 264 35.63 70.33 7.71
C TRP A 264 35.41 69.44 6.49
N LEU A 265 34.51 69.86 5.60
CA LEU A 265 34.39 69.32 4.25
C LEU A 265 35.11 70.22 3.24
N VAL A 266 35.77 69.61 2.26
CA VAL A 266 36.13 70.24 0.98
C VAL A 266 35.18 69.71 -0.08
N THR A 267 34.57 70.59 -0.86
CA THR A 267 33.53 70.27 -1.85
C THR A 267 33.93 70.72 -3.25
N LEU A 268 33.16 70.31 -4.27
CA LEU A 268 33.33 70.80 -5.65
C LEU A 268 33.23 72.34 -5.76
N ASN A 269 32.56 73.01 -4.81
CA ASN A 269 32.50 74.47 -4.74
C ASN A 269 33.81 75.12 -4.26
N ASP A 270 34.69 74.36 -3.60
CA ASP A 270 36.01 74.82 -3.15
C ASP A 270 37.09 74.50 -4.20
N THR A 271 37.08 73.29 -4.78
CA THR A 271 37.97 72.87 -5.89
C THR A 271 37.46 71.61 -6.59
N GLU A 272 37.81 71.44 -7.88
CA GLU A 272 37.60 70.18 -8.63
C GLU A 272 38.52 69.04 -8.17
N THR A 273 39.72 69.38 -7.71
CA THR A 273 40.70 68.41 -7.21
C THR A 273 41.45 68.93 -6.00
N HIS A 274 41.60 68.10 -4.96
CA HIS A 274 42.30 68.46 -3.73
C HIS A 274 43.44 67.49 -3.43
N THR A 275 44.68 67.99 -3.41
CA THR A 275 45.83 67.23 -2.90
C THR A 275 45.95 67.52 -1.40
N LEU A 276 45.82 66.47 -0.57
CA LEU A 276 45.92 66.57 0.88
C LEU A 276 47.22 67.26 1.29
N SER A 277 47.12 68.30 2.12
CA SER A 277 48.28 68.97 2.70
C SER A 277 48.92 68.13 3.82
N VAL A 278 50.19 68.38 4.14
CA VAL A 278 50.93 67.63 5.19
C VAL A 278 50.28 67.73 6.57
N TYR A 279 49.51 68.79 6.82
CA TYR A 279 48.78 69.01 8.07
C TYR A 279 47.29 68.62 7.98
N GLU A 280 46.85 68.03 6.87
CA GLU A 280 45.51 67.50 6.67
C GLU A 280 45.51 65.97 6.80
N GLN A 281 44.55 65.45 7.56
CA GLN A 281 44.22 64.04 7.58
C GLN A 281 42.86 63.83 6.91
N LEU A 282 42.81 63.01 5.87
CA LEU A 282 41.56 62.50 5.34
C LEU A 282 40.90 61.59 6.38
N VAL A 283 39.71 61.97 6.86
CA VAL A 283 38.90 61.19 7.80
C VAL A 283 37.95 60.28 7.03
N ALA A 284 37.26 60.82 6.03
CA ALA A 284 36.33 60.08 5.17
C ALA A 284 36.16 60.75 3.80
N VAL A 285 35.62 60.00 2.84
CA VAL A 285 34.92 60.58 1.68
C VAL A 285 33.43 60.54 2.03
N VAL A 286 32.75 61.68 1.92
CA VAL A 286 31.34 61.83 2.28
C VAL A 286 30.53 61.95 0.99
N ASP A 287 29.67 60.97 0.73
CA ASP A 287 28.73 60.99 -0.38
C ASP A 287 27.55 61.95 -0.10
N VAL A 288 26.98 62.53 -1.15
CA VAL A 288 25.85 63.48 -1.04
C VAL A 288 24.56 62.78 -0.61
N ILE A 289 23.81 63.40 0.29
CA ILE A 289 22.47 62.95 0.69
C ILE A 289 21.45 63.70 -0.15
N THR A 290 20.67 62.97 -0.95
CA THR A 290 19.61 63.50 -1.82
C THR A 290 18.24 63.08 -1.29
N LEU A 291 17.41 64.04 -0.90
CA LEU A 291 15.99 63.82 -0.60
C LEU A 291 15.16 64.04 -1.87
N ASN A 292 14.12 63.23 -2.07
CA ASN A 292 13.07 63.49 -3.06
C ASN A 292 11.90 64.33 -2.49
N SER A 293 10.91 64.68 -3.31
CA SER A 293 9.75 65.51 -2.92
C SER A 293 8.85 64.91 -1.84
N ARG A 294 8.90 63.58 -1.67
CA ARG A 294 8.17 62.81 -0.65
C ARG A 294 9.11 62.21 0.41
N GLN A 295 10.26 62.84 0.64
CA GLN A 295 11.22 62.45 1.67
C GLN A 295 11.61 63.60 2.59
N TYR A 296 11.95 63.22 3.82
CA TYR A 296 12.49 64.10 4.84
C TYR A 296 13.56 63.37 5.65
N CYS A 297 14.37 64.13 6.39
CA CYS A 297 15.27 63.57 7.38
C CYS A 297 15.41 64.53 8.57
N VAL A 298 15.78 64.00 9.73
CA VAL A 298 16.09 64.79 10.92
C VAL A 298 17.59 64.70 11.17
N ILE A 299 18.27 65.84 11.09
CA ILE A 299 19.67 65.97 11.50
C ILE A 299 19.73 66.20 13.01
N LEU A 300 20.52 65.38 13.70
CA LEU A 300 20.98 65.57 15.07
C LEU A 300 22.25 66.42 15.09
N ASP A 301 22.41 67.22 16.15
CA ASP A 301 23.55 68.09 16.41
C ASP A 301 23.90 69.07 15.26
N PRO A 302 22.91 69.72 14.61
CA PRO A 302 23.09 70.47 13.37
C PRO A 302 24.13 71.58 13.50
N VAL A 303 24.99 71.73 12.50
CA VAL A 303 26.11 72.68 12.53
C VAL A 303 25.64 74.10 12.21
N ALA A 304 25.99 75.04 13.07
CA ALA A 304 25.76 76.47 12.90
C ALA A 304 26.99 77.25 13.35
N ASN A 305 27.37 78.29 12.60
CA ASN A 305 28.58 79.09 12.85
C ASN A 305 29.85 78.24 13.04
N GLY A 306 29.95 77.12 12.29
CA GLY A 306 31.09 76.20 12.33
C GLY A 306 31.15 75.27 13.56
N LYS A 307 30.07 75.14 14.34
CA LYS A 307 30.02 74.21 15.49
C LYS A 307 28.71 73.41 15.54
N PRO A 308 28.73 72.12 15.92
CA PRO A 308 27.52 71.31 16.09
C PRO A 308 26.70 71.79 17.30
N GLN A 309 25.38 71.97 17.11
CA GLN A 309 24.47 72.36 18.19
C GLN A 309 23.98 71.13 18.97
N LEU A 310 24.84 70.62 19.86
CA LEU A 310 24.59 69.40 20.66
C LEU A 310 23.19 69.37 21.30
N GLY A 311 22.50 68.25 21.10
CA GLY A 311 21.15 67.99 21.64
C GLY A 311 20.00 68.60 20.84
N LYS A 312 20.27 69.38 19.77
CA LYS A 312 19.22 69.91 18.90
C LYS A 312 18.94 69.01 17.70
N LYS A 313 17.74 69.19 17.16
CA LYS A 313 17.25 68.54 15.94
C LYS A 313 16.95 69.57 14.86
N LYS A 314 17.19 69.22 13.59
CA LYS A 314 16.84 70.03 12.41
C LYS A 314 16.17 69.14 11.38
N LEU A 315 14.87 69.36 11.19
CA LEU A 315 14.09 68.73 10.13
C LEU A 315 14.47 69.34 8.76
N ILE A 316 14.73 68.49 7.77
CA ILE A 316 14.90 68.86 6.36
C ILE A 316 13.86 68.09 5.54
N VAL A 317 13.08 68.81 4.73
CA VAL A 317 11.98 68.30 3.91
C VAL A 317 12.20 68.65 2.44
N GLY A 318 11.83 67.75 1.54
CA GLY A 318 11.68 67.99 0.10
C GLY A 318 13.00 68.00 -0.66
N GLU A 319 12.90 68.23 -1.98
CA GLU A 319 13.98 68.03 -2.95
C GLU A 319 15.23 68.87 -2.66
N LYS A 320 16.21 68.23 -2.01
CA LYS A 320 17.44 68.86 -1.51
C LYS A 320 18.59 67.86 -1.55
N SER A 321 19.73 68.32 -2.05
CA SER A 321 21.01 67.61 -2.04
C SER A 321 21.98 68.33 -1.11
N PHE A 322 22.53 67.64 -0.12
CA PHE A 322 23.46 68.22 0.85
C PHE A 322 24.44 67.18 1.41
N PHE A 323 25.55 67.65 1.99
CA PHE A 323 26.49 66.81 2.73
C PHE A 323 26.34 67.05 4.23
N LEU A 324 26.35 65.99 5.04
CA LEU A 324 26.40 66.10 6.50
C LEU A 324 27.72 66.76 6.92
N GLN A 325 27.63 67.82 7.72
CA GLN A 325 28.81 68.49 8.27
C GLN A 325 29.46 67.64 9.38
N PRO A 326 30.76 67.80 9.66
CA PRO A 326 31.42 67.07 10.74
C PRO A 326 30.73 67.27 12.09
N GLY A 327 30.26 66.17 12.68
CA GLY A 327 29.44 66.14 13.90
C GLY A 327 27.95 65.87 13.65
N GLU A 328 27.40 66.22 12.48
CA GLU A 328 26.00 65.96 12.14
C GLU A 328 25.73 64.47 11.89
N LYS A 329 24.55 64.00 12.28
CA LYS A 329 24.08 62.63 12.06
C LYS A 329 22.61 62.64 11.68
N LEU A 330 22.15 61.67 10.89
CA LEU A 330 20.70 61.45 10.72
C LEU A 330 20.16 60.62 11.89
N GLU A 331 19.00 60.99 12.42
CA GLU A 331 18.36 60.27 13.53
C GLU A 331 17.87 58.88 13.08
N ASN A 332 16.97 58.84 12.09
CA ASN A 332 16.37 57.63 11.53
C ASN A 332 16.69 57.49 10.02
N GLY A 333 17.83 58.03 9.57
CA GLY A 333 18.18 58.08 8.14
C GLY A 333 17.27 59.00 7.32
N ILE A 334 17.10 58.66 6.04
CA ILE A 334 16.09 59.25 5.15
C ILE A 334 14.76 58.53 5.44
N GLN A 335 13.69 59.30 5.63
CA GLN A 335 12.33 58.82 5.89
C GLN A 335 11.38 59.28 4.78
N ASP A 336 10.48 58.41 4.37
CA ASP A 336 9.40 58.77 3.44
C ASP A 336 8.26 59.48 4.20
N VAL A 337 7.61 60.43 3.53
CA VAL A 337 6.47 61.21 4.06
C VAL A 337 5.28 60.29 4.33
N TYR A 338 4.53 60.53 5.41
CA TYR A 338 3.35 59.75 5.76
C TYR A 338 2.17 60.10 4.84
N ILE A 339 2.08 59.40 3.72
CA ILE A 339 0.90 59.40 2.85
C ILE A 339 -0.19 58.57 3.54
N LEU A 340 -1.31 59.21 3.87
CA LEU A 340 -2.49 58.60 4.49
C LEU A 340 -3.62 58.51 3.47
N GLY A 341 -4.19 57.32 3.28
CA GLY A 341 -5.45 57.13 2.55
C GLY A 341 -6.69 57.59 3.32
N GLU A 342 -7.85 57.66 2.66
CA GLU A 342 -9.15 57.96 3.30
C GLU A 342 -9.51 56.96 4.41
N ASP A 343 -9.05 55.71 4.24
CA ASP A 343 -9.23 54.61 5.19
C ASP A 343 -8.09 54.52 6.23
N GLU A 344 -7.25 55.55 6.35
CA GLU A 344 -6.10 55.57 7.25
C GLU A 344 -6.01 56.82 8.14
N GLY A 345 -5.30 56.67 9.25
CA GLY A 345 -4.92 57.77 10.12
C GLY A 345 -3.64 57.47 10.88
N VAL A 346 -3.05 58.50 11.48
CA VAL A 346 -1.88 58.37 12.35
C VAL A 346 -2.21 58.98 13.71
N ILE A 347 -1.93 58.24 14.78
CA ILE A 347 -1.94 58.75 16.14
C ILE A 347 -0.57 59.37 16.43
N LEU A 348 -0.63 60.64 16.83
CA LEU A 348 0.48 61.48 17.22
C LEU A 348 0.52 61.63 18.74
N LYS A 349 1.71 61.88 19.27
CA LYS A 349 1.95 62.24 20.67
C LYS A 349 2.89 63.44 20.74
N CYS A 350 2.53 64.44 21.53
CA CYS A 350 3.39 65.57 21.82
C CYS A 350 4.54 65.15 22.75
N ILE A 351 5.78 65.49 22.43
CA ILE A 351 6.95 65.35 23.33
C ILE A 351 7.23 66.69 24.02
N GLU A 352 7.31 67.78 23.24
CA GLU A 352 7.63 69.13 23.70
C GLU A 352 6.46 70.08 23.39
N ALA A 353 6.21 71.08 24.24
CA ALA A 353 5.10 72.01 24.04
C ALA A 353 5.30 72.84 22.75
N PHE A 354 4.32 72.82 21.84
CA PHE A 354 4.36 73.62 20.61
C PHE A 354 2.94 73.94 20.11
N THR A 355 2.83 75.02 19.33
CA THR A 355 1.60 75.38 18.62
C THR A 355 1.54 74.63 17.29
N ASP A 356 0.48 73.85 17.08
CA ASP A 356 0.24 73.07 15.87
C ASP A 356 -0.27 74.00 14.75
N GLU A 357 0.61 74.41 13.83
CA GLU A 357 0.26 75.30 12.71
C GLU A 357 -0.84 74.73 11.78
N GLN A 358 -0.99 73.39 11.72
CA GLN A 358 -2.01 72.75 10.88
C GLN A 358 -3.38 72.69 11.57
N ALA A 359 -3.41 72.55 12.90
CA ALA A 359 -4.65 72.47 13.68
C ALA A 359 -4.99 73.76 14.46
N SER A 360 -4.16 74.81 14.39
CA SER A 360 -4.27 76.04 15.18
C SER A 360 -4.51 75.80 16.68
N THR A 361 -3.85 74.78 17.23
CA THR A 361 -4.10 74.25 18.58
C THR A 361 -2.77 74.10 19.33
N ASP A 362 -2.68 74.64 20.55
CA ASP A 362 -1.52 74.40 21.41
C ASP A 362 -1.52 72.95 21.93
N ARG A 363 -0.39 72.25 21.75
CA ARG A 363 -0.20 70.85 22.17
C ARG A 363 0.70 70.80 23.39
N ASN A 364 0.22 70.16 24.47
CA ASN A 364 0.99 69.97 25.69
C ASN A 364 1.73 68.62 25.66
N PRO A 365 2.92 68.50 26.28
CA PRO A 365 3.64 67.22 26.41
C PRO A 365 2.75 66.09 26.91
N GLY A 366 2.68 64.99 26.16
CA GLY A 366 1.82 63.84 26.43
C GLY A 366 0.44 63.84 25.75
N ASP A 367 -0.02 64.98 25.21
CA ASP A 367 -1.27 65.04 24.44
C ASP A 367 -1.22 64.08 23.24
N ARG A 368 -2.35 63.40 22.98
CA ARG A 368 -2.53 62.47 21.86
C ARG A 368 -3.70 62.88 20.98
N TRP A 369 -3.49 62.87 19.67
CA TRP A 369 -4.55 63.11 18.69
C TRP A 369 -4.35 62.24 17.45
N MET A 370 -5.42 62.06 16.67
CA MET A 370 -5.38 61.39 15.38
C MET A 370 -5.51 62.40 14.23
N ILE A 371 -4.63 62.30 13.24
CA ILE A 371 -4.85 62.85 11.90
C ILE A 371 -5.42 61.71 11.03
N ARG A 372 -6.42 62.00 10.20
CA ARG A 372 -6.98 61.09 9.19
C ARG A 372 -6.61 61.58 7.78
N GLY A 373 -6.50 60.67 6.83
CA GLY A 373 -6.32 61.02 5.42
C GLY A 373 -7.62 61.54 4.77
N PRO A 374 -7.58 61.91 3.47
CA PRO A 374 -6.43 61.79 2.58
C PRO A 374 -5.46 62.98 2.71
N THR A 375 -4.26 62.75 3.27
CA THR A 375 -3.27 63.80 3.57
C THR A 375 -1.83 63.27 3.48
N GLU A 376 -0.89 64.15 3.13
CA GLU A 376 0.54 63.91 3.31
C GLU A 376 1.00 64.59 4.60
N TYR A 377 1.58 63.83 5.54
CA TYR A 377 1.98 64.33 6.86
C TYR A 377 3.48 64.12 7.12
N ILE A 378 4.09 65.11 7.77
CA ILE A 378 5.50 65.09 8.20
C ILE A 378 5.54 65.47 9.68
N PRO A 379 6.09 64.61 10.56
CA PRO A 379 6.18 64.95 11.98
C PRO A 379 7.18 66.09 12.21
N PRO A 380 6.78 67.21 12.86
CA PRO A 380 7.72 68.20 13.36
C PRO A 380 8.54 67.59 14.51
N THR A 381 9.68 68.19 14.82
CA THR A 381 10.67 67.68 15.80
C THR A 381 10.13 67.44 17.21
N GLN A 382 9.00 68.06 17.56
CA GLN A 382 8.31 68.00 18.85
C GLN A 382 7.28 66.86 18.96
N VAL A 383 7.01 66.13 17.86
CA VAL A 383 5.92 65.15 17.76
C VAL A 383 6.44 63.75 17.44
N GLU A 384 5.93 62.78 18.18
CA GLU A 384 6.14 61.35 17.96
C GLU A 384 4.99 60.73 17.19
N VAL A 385 5.28 59.97 16.12
CA VAL A 385 4.31 59.10 15.45
C VAL A 385 4.19 57.80 16.25
N VAL A 386 3.09 57.64 16.98
CA VAL A 386 2.89 56.49 17.88
C VAL A 386 2.39 55.26 17.14
N THR A 387 1.41 55.43 16.23
CA THR A 387 0.77 54.31 15.54
C THR A 387 0.04 54.77 14.27
N ARG A 388 0.35 54.17 13.11
CA ARG A 388 -0.53 54.22 11.93
C ARG A 388 -1.70 53.27 12.16
N ARG A 389 -2.92 53.74 11.94
CA ARG A 389 -4.16 52.97 12.00
C ARG A 389 -4.85 52.94 10.65
N LYS A 390 -5.56 51.85 10.39
CA LYS A 390 -6.41 51.66 9.22
C LYS A 390 -7.84 51.39 9.71
N ALA A 391 -8.83 51.81 8.94
CA ALA A 391 -10.21 51.41 9.15
C ALA A 391 -10.35 49.89 8.92
N MET A 392 -11.06 49.22 9.81
CA MET A 392 -11.37 47.79 9.68
C MET A 392 -12.76 47.68 9.04
N PRO A 393 -12.89 47.12 7.82
CA PRO A 393 -14.20 46.80 7.27
C PRO A 393 -14.81 45.66 8.09
N LEU A 394 -16.04 45.87 8.59
CA LEU A 394 -16.83 44.88 9.31
C LEU A 394 -18.11 44.64 8.51
N ASP A 395 -18.38 43.38 8.19
CA ASP A 395 -19.66 42.93 7.61
C ASP A 395 -20.78 42.92 8.66
N GLU A 396 -22.05 42.84 8.26
CA GLU A 396 -23.22 42.80 9.17
C GLU A 396 -23.11 41.72 10.26
N ASN A 397 -22.43 40.61 9.95
CA ASN A 397 -22.22 39.47 10.85
C ASN A 397 -20.84 39.48 11.54
N GLU A 398 -19.98 40.46 11.26
CA GLU A 398 -18.66 40.62 11.89
C GLU A 398 -18.62 41.83 12.83
N GLY A 399 -17.71 41.76 13.81
CA GLY A 399 -17.48 42.87 14.72
C GLY A 399 -16.16 42.76 15.47
N ILE A 400 -15.86 43.78 16.27
CA ILE A 400 -14.70 43.88 17.14
C ILE A 400 -15.11 44.35 18.53
N TYR A 401 -14.36 43.94 19.56
CA TYR A 401 -14.46 44.53 20.89
C TYR A 401 -13.52 45.74 21.00
N VAL A 402 -14.09 46.90 21.31
CA VAL A 402 -13.38 48.17 21.47
C VAL A 402 -13.41 48.58 22.94
N ARG A 403 -12.26 48.94 23.50
CA ARG A 403 -12.14 49.51 24.84
C ARG A 403 -11.66 50.95 24.76
N ASP A 404 -12.39 51.83 25.43
CA ASP A 404 -11.96 53.20 25.70
C ASP A 404 -10.92 53.18 26.84
N ILE A 405 -9.75 53.78 26.60
CA ILE A 405 -8.60 53.84 27.51
C ILE A 405 -8.86 54.85 28.65
N LYS A 406 -9.64 55.91 28.40
CA LYS A 406 -9.99 56.95 29.38
C LYS A 406 -11.12 56.53 30.31
N THR A 407 -12.19 55.95 29.77
CA THR A 407 -13.35 55.51 30.59
C THR A 407 -13.30 54.05 31.01
N GLY A 408 -12.38 53.25 30.44
CA GLY A 408 -12.28 51.81 30.65
C GLY A 408 -13.43 50.99 30.02
N ARG A 409 -14.42 51.65 29.40
CA ARG A 409 -15.64 51.02 28.90
C ARG A 409 -15.35 50.17 27.66
N VAL A 410 -15.68 48.88 27.76
CA VAL A 410 -15.69 47.95 26.62
C VAL A 410 -17.07 47.97 25.94
N ARG A 411 -17.09 47.93 24.61
CA ARG A 411 -18.29 47.70 23.78
C ARG A 411 -17.96 46.83 22.57
N ALA A 412 -18.96 46.19 21.98
CA ALA A 412 -18.85 45.63 20.63
C ALA A 412 -19.18 46.71 19.60
N VAL A 413 -18.50 46.68 18.46
CA VAL A 413 -18.84 47.41 17.22
C VAL A 413 -19.02 46.37 16.12
N ILE A 414 -20.09 46.48 15.34
CA ILE A 414 -20.62 45.42 14.46
C ILE A 414 -21.18 46.08 13.19
N GLY A 415 -20.97 45.49 12.01
CA GLY A 415 -21.67 45.90 10.78
C GLY A 415 -21.28 47.27 10.17
N GLU A 416 -20.27 47.97 10.69
CA GLU A 416 -19.79 49.23 10.14
C GLU A 416 -18.26 49.25 9.97
N THR A 417 -17.76 49.94 8.95
CA THR A 417 -16.30 50.09 8.74
C THR A 417 -15.72 51.03 9.79
N TYR A 418 -15.02 50.49 10.78
CA TYR A 418 -14.64 51.22 12.00
C TYR A 418 -13.14 51.53 12.08
N MET A 419 -12.81 52.80 12.34
CA MET A 419 -11.45 53.24 12.66
C MET A 419 -11.35 53.68 14.12
N LEU A 420 -10.66 52.88 14.93
CA LEU A 420 -10.43 53.10 16.36
C LEU A 420 -9.88 54.50 16.63
N THR A 421 -10.56 55.29 17.45
CA THR A 421 -10.13 56.66 17.80
C THR A 421 -8.88 56.68 18.70
N GLN A 422 -8.24 57.83 18.83
CA GLN A 422 -6.96 58.01 19.57
C GLN A 422 -6.96 57.47 21.02
N ASP A 423 -8.14 57.39 21.63
CA ASP A 423 -8.37 56.97 23.01
C ASP A 423 -8.93 55.53 23.10
N GLU A 424 -8.98 54.80 21.99
CA GLU A 424 -9.54 53.44 21.92
C GLU A 424 -8.48 52.39 21.55
N GLU A 425 -8.62 51.20 22.12
CA GLU A 425 -7.82 50.00 21.83
C GLU A 425 -8.72 48.79 21.49
N LEU A 426 -8.16 47.80 20.80
CA LEU A 426 -8.80 46.50 20.61
C LEU A 426 -8.76 45.72 21.92
N TRP A 427 -9.93 45.35 22.44
CA TRP A 427 -10.04 44.55 23.65
C TRP A 427 -10.02 43.06 23.33
N GLN A 428 -9.20 42.28 24.02
CA GLN A 428 -9.14 40.83 23.82
C GLN A 428 -10.09 40.12 24.77
N LYS A 429 -11.15 39.51 24.23
CA LYS A 429 -12.09 38.71 25.01
C LYS A 429 -11.59 37.28 25.16
N GLU A 430 -11.03 37.00 26.32
CA GLU A 430 -10.60 35.66 26.71
C GLU A 430 -11.80 34.76 27.04
N LEU A 431 -11.69 33.48 26.68
CA LEU A 431 -12.63 32.43 27.04
C LEU A 431 -11.87 31.26 27.68
N PRO A 432 -12.54 30.38 28.46
CA PRO A 432 -11.96 29.10 28.84
C PRO A 432 -11.61 28.27 27.60
N LYS A 433 -10.44 27.63 27.57
CA LYS A 433 -9.94 26.88 26.39
C LYS A 433 -10.94 25.87 25.83
N GLN A 434 -11.70 25.19 26.71
CA GLN A 434 -12.78 24.28 26.33
C GLN A 434 -13.84 24.94 25.42
N VAL A 435 -14.18 26.21 25.68
CA VAL A 435 -15.12 26.98 24.85
C VAL A 435 -14.45 27.41 23.54
N GLU A 436 -13.16 27.78 23.56
CA GLU A 436 -12.43 28.12 22.33
C GLU A 436 -12.32 26.92 21.38
N ASP A 437 -12.04 25.72 21.90
CA ASP A 437 -12.04 24.47 21.14
C ASP A 437 -13.43 24.16 20.55
N LEU A 438 -14.49 24.24 21.37
CA LEU A 438 -15.87 23.91 20.96
C LEU A 438 -16.46 24.92 19.97
N LEU A 439 -16.02 26.18 19.99
CA LEU A 439 -16.40 27.18 18.99
C LEU A 439 -15.91 26.85 17.57
N THR A 440 -14.90 25.99 17.42
CA THR A 440 -14.37 25.58 16.11
C THR A 440 -14.96 24.28 15.56
N ARG A 441 -15.83 23.61 16.32
CA ARG A 441 -16.38 22.29 15.99
C ARG A 441 -17.84 22.38 15.57
N ASP A 442 -18.22 21.57 14.60
CA ASP A 442 -19.63 21.33 14.29
C ASP A 442 -20.20 20.29 15.28
N PRO A 443 -21.16 20.66 16.15
CA PRO A 443 -21.73 19.75 17.15
C PRO A 443 -22.59 18.62 16.54
N LEU A 444 -22.96 18.70 15.26
CA LEU A 444 -23.63 17.60 14.54
C LEU A 444 -22.63 16.58 13.98
N ALA A 445 -21.47 17.03 13.51
CA ALA A 445 -20.52 16.19 12.79
C ALA A 445 -19.68 15.26 13.70
N GLU A 446 -19.24 15.74 14.88
CA GLU A 446 -18.20 15.04 15.67
C GLU A 446 -18.71 14.08 16.76
N ARG A 447 -20.00 13.72 16.75
CA ARG A 447 -20.63 12.81 17.76
C ARG A 447 -19.89 11.48 18.01
N ASN A 448 -19.17 10.97 17.01
CA ASN A 448 -18.51 9.67 17.04
C ASN A 448 -17.00 9.73 17.29
N VAL A 449 -16.44 10.88 17.71
CA VAL A 449 -15.02 11.01 18.07
C VAL A 449 -14.85 11.02 19.59
N PRO A 450 -14.36 9.93 20.23
CA PRO A 450 -13.95 9.97 21.63
C PRO A 450 -12.82 10.99 21.80
N THR A 451 -12.87 11.77 22.88
CA THR A 451 -11.84 12.74 23.28
C THR A 451 -10.52 12.04 23.62
N ARG A 452 -9.75 11.69 22.58
CA ARG A 452 -8.45 11.03 22.70
C ARG A 452 -7.48 11.98 23.41
N ASN A 453 -7.08 11.61 24.63
CA ASN A 453 -6.23 12.41 25.50
C ASN A 453 -4.97 12.93 24.76
N GLN A 454 -4.66 14.21 24.96
CA GLN A 454 -3.44 14.85 24.48
C GLN A 454 -2.22 14.33 25.26
N VAL A 455 -1.67 13.19 24.84
CA VAL A 455 -0.35 12.71 25.28
C VAL A 455 0.44 12.23 24.07
N SER A 456 1.68 12.72 23.97
CA SER A 456 2.74 12.28 23.06
C SER A 456 2.38 12.15 21.56
N ASP A 457 2.52 13.26 20.83
CA ASP A 457 3.14 13.22 19.50
C ASP A 457 4.35 14.16 19.49
N LYS A 458 5.54 13.57 19.62
CA LYS A 458 6.83 14.29 19.64
C LYS A 458 7.91 13.53 18.87
N SER A 459 7.51 13.01 17.71
CA SER A 459 8.33 12.21 16.79
C SER A 459 7.96 12.55 15.34
N GLN A 460 8.89 12.34 14.41
CA GLN A 460 8.64 12.34 12.96
C GLN A 460 8.18 13.68 12.32
N GLN A 461 9.08 14.67 12.30
CA GLN A 461 9.18 15.59 11.16
C GLN A 461 10.51 15.35 10.45
N GLN A 462 10.49 14.64 9.33
CA GLN A 462 11.57 14.66 8.33
C GLN A 462 11.05 14.15 6.98
N GLN A 463 11.03 15.04 5.98
CA GLN A 463 11.00 14.75 4.53
C GLN A 463 9.76 13.97 4.01
N GLN A 464 9.14 14.31 2.88
CA GLN A 464 9.69 14.83 1.64
C GLN A 464 8.78 15.89 0.99
N GLN A 465 9.38 16.73 0.13
CA GLN A 465 8.64 17.51 -0.87
C GLN A 465 8.62 16.74 -2.20
N THR A 466 7.43 16.41 -2.71
CA THR A 466 7.23 16.10 -4.13
C THR A 466 5.85 16.63 -4.56
N THR A 467 5.82 17.25 -5.74
CA THR A 467 4.64 17.92 -6.30
C THR A 467 3.87 17.01 -7.25
N THR A 468 2.59 16.78 -6.99
CA THR A 468 1.61 16.43 -8.02
C THR A 468 0.24 16.99 -7.67
N THR A 469 -0.45 17.54 -8.67
CA THR A 469 -1.72 18.25 -8.51
C THR A 469 -2.90 17.35 -8.86
N THR A 470 -3.76 17.08 -7.88
CA THR A 470 -5.12 16.60 -8.15
C THR A 470 -6.10 17.31 -7.21
N GLN A 471 -7.18 17.85 -7.76
CA GLN A 471 -8.20 18.57 -6.99
C GLN A 471 -9.19 17.59 -6.35
N ALA A 472 -9.37 17.70 -5.03
CA ALA A 472 -10.49 17.09 -4.31
C ALA A 472 -10.96 18.07 -3.23
N THR A 473 -12.22 18.49 -3.30
CA THR A 473 -12.81 19.47 -2.37
C THR A 473 -12.93 18.88 -0.97
N SER A 474 -11.97 19.20 -0.11
CA SER A 474 -12.01 18.95 1.33
C SER A 474 -11.74 20.27 2.04
N SER A 475 -12.73 20.74 2.80
CA SER A 475 -12.66 21.96 3.60
C SER A 475 -11.70 21.73 4.76
N LYS A 476 -10.40 21.99 4.53
CA LYS A 476 -9.40 22.02 5.60
C LYS A 476 -9.79 23.10 6.61
N SER A 477 -10.34 22.67 7.74
CA SER A 477 -10.50 23.48 8.95
C SER A 477 -9.11 23.80 9.50
N SER A 478 -8.44 24.76 8.85
CA SER A 478 -7.21 25.34 9.39
C SER A 478 -7.52 25.88 10.77
N THR A 479 -6.85 25.35 11.80
CA THR A 479 -6.90 25.84 13.18
C THR A 479 -6.14 27.16 13.29
N THR A 480 -6.60 28.16 12.55
CA THR A 480 -6.18 29.56 12.65
C THR A 480 -6.46 30.01 14.07
N LYS A 481 -5.38 30.28 14.81
CA LYS A 481 -5.42 30.77 16.20
C LYS A 481 -6.41 31.95 16.27
N ARG A 482 -7.52 31.76 16.98
CA ARG A 482 -8.62 32.73 17.08
C ARG A 482 -8.08 34.13 17.41
N ASP A 483 -8.53 35.12 16.64
CA ASP A 483 -8.39 36.52 17.02
C ASP A 483 -9.30 36.81 18.23
N LYS A 484 -8.70 37.16 19.37
CA LYS A 484 -9.44 37.48 20.59
C LYS A 484 -10.14 38.83 20.54
N SER A 485 -9.77 39.70 19.60
CA SER A 485 -10.36 41.04 19.44
C SER A 485 -11.60 41.07 18.57
N LYS A 486 -11.76 40.10 17.66
CA LYS A 486 -13.01 39.90 16.94
C LYS A 486 -14.14 39.45 17.87
N LEU A 487 -15.35 39.90 17.53
CA LEU A 487 -16.62 39.49 18.12
C LEU A 487 -16.77 37.96 18.07
N ILE A 488 -17.30 37.38 19.15
CA ILE A 488 -17.58 35.93 19.17
C ILE A 488 -18.93 35.68 18.53
N THR A 489 -18.90 35.05 17.36
CA THR A 489 -20.07 34.54 16.65
C THR A 489 -20.20 33.02 16.87
N TYR A 490 -21.42 32.53 17.10
CA TYR A 490 -21.72 31.09 17.13
C TYR A 490 -23.05 30.82 16.44
N ARG A 491 -23.05 29.96 15.42
CA ARG A 491 -24.26 29.58 14.70
C ARG A 491 -24.93 28.43 15.43
N VAL A 492 -26.13 28.66 15.97
CA VAL A 492 -26.87 27.60 16.68
C VAL A 492 -27.40 26.58 15.65
N PRO A 493 -27.18 25.27 15.83
CA PRO A 493 -27.71 24.25 14.92
C PRO A 493 -29.23 24.19 14.89
N HIS A 494 -29.81 23.68 13.80
CA HIS A 494 -31.24 23.32 13.77
C HIS A 494 -31.57 22.32 14.90
N ASN A 495 -32.76 22.47 15.50
CA ASN A 495 -33.21 21.72 16.67
C ASN A 495 -32.20 21.75 17.85
N ALA A 496 -31.51 22.88 18.03
CA ALA A 496 -30.65 23.13 19.17
C ALA A 496 -30.99 24.46 19.85
N CYS A 497 -30.58 24.61 21.11
CA CYS A 497 -30.59 25.89 21.81
C CYS A 497 -29.29 26.11 22.59
N VAL A 498 -28.93 27.37 22.80
CA VAL A 498 -27.73 27.79 23.53
C VAL A 498 -28.14 28.74 24.63
N GLN A 499 -27.63 28.51 25.84
CA GLN A 499 -27.78 29.45 26.95
C GLN A 499 -26.56 30.38 27.02
N ILE A 500 -26.83 31.68 27.09
CA ILE A 500 -25.87 32.77 27.20
C ILE A 500 -26.13 33.47 28.53
N TYR A 501 -25.10 33.66 29.34
CA TYR A 501 -25.18 34.39 30.61
C TYR A 501 -24.42 35.72 30.52
N ASP A 502 -25.14 36.83 30.72
CA ASP A 502 -24.55 38.16 30.91
C ASP A 502 -24.19 38.36 32.38
N PHE A 503 -22.90 38.43 32.71
CA PHE A 503 -22.44 38.63 34.09
C PHE A 503 -22.77 40.02 34.66
N LYS A 504 -23.09 41.00 33.80
CA LYS A 504 -23.30 42.40 34.15
C LYS A 504 -24.75 42.73 34.42
N SER A 505 -25.68 42.30 33.55
CA SER A 505 -27.12 42.34 33.86
C SER A 505 -27.59 41.17 34.73
N LYS A 506 -26.75 40.13 34.91
CA LYS A 506 -27.04 38.88 35.64
C LYS A 506 -28.22 38.08 35.07
N LYS A 507 -28.48 38.22 33.77
CA LYS A 507 -29.53 37.50 33.04
C LYS A 507 -28.95 36.36 32.21
N ALA A 508 -29.65 35.24 32.21
CA ALA A 508 -29.50 34.22 31.17
C ALA A 508 -30.48 34.54 30.03
N ARG A 509 -30.03 34.51 28.78
CA ARG A 509 -30.89 34.44 27.59
C ARG A 509 -30.64 33.13 26.86
N ILE A 510 -31.69 32.54 26.30
CA ILE A 510 -31.60 31.28 25.54
C ILE A 510 -31.95 31.60 24.09
N VAL A 511 -31.09 31.18 23.17
CA VAL A 511 -31.25 31.39 21.73
C VAL A 511 -31.44 30.03 21.06
N TYR A 512 -32.45 29.94 20.19
CA TYR A 512 -32.81 28.72 19.46
C TYR A 512 -32.25 28.78 18.04
N GLY A 513 -31.84 27.63 17.51
CA GLY A 513 -31.36 27.55 16.13
C GLY A 513 -32.48 27.70 15.09
N PRO A 514 -32.18 28.19 13.87
CA PRO A 514 -30.82 28.34 13.31
C PRO A 514 -30.22 29.75 13.41
N GLU A 515 -30.51 30.51 14.47
CA GLU A 515 -30.02 31.90 14.67
C GLU A 515 -28.50 31.98 14.88
N LEU A 516 -27.90 33.12 14.49
CA LEU A 516 -26.50 33.45 14.75
C LEU A 516 -26.38 34.23 16.07
N VAL A 517 -25.77 33.63 17.08
CA VAL A 517 -25.44 34.30 18.34
C VAL A 517 -24.22 35.19 18.16
N MET A 518 -24.36 36.47 18.52
CA MET A 518 -23.25 37.38 18.78
C MET A 518 -23.16 37.67 20.29
N LEU A 519 -21.98 37.44 20.90
CA LEU A 519 -21.76 37.73 22.32
C LEU A 519 -21.30 39.18 22.55
N GLY A 520 -22.03 39.91 23.40
CA GLY A 520 -21.56 41.16 24.01
C GLY A 520 -20.33 40.97 24.91
N PRO A 521 -19.62 42.04 25.31
CA PRO A 521 -18.36 41.93 26.05
C PRO A 521 -18.44 41.07 27.31
N ASP A 522 -19.48 41.28 28.12
CA ASP A 522 -19.70 40.67 29.44
C ASP A 522 -20.50 39.34 29.39
N GLU A 523 -20.83 38.84 28.20
CA GLU A 523 -21.62 37.60 27.99
C GLU A 523 -20.76 36.35 27.79
N HIS A 524 -21.17 35.20 28.34
CA HIS A 524 -20.50 33.91 28.11
C HIS A 524 -21.50 32.79 27.80
N PHE A 525 -21.05 31.78 27.05
CA PHE A 525 -21.81 30.54 26.87
C PHE A 525 -21.82 29.69 28.14
N THR A 526 -22.97 29.11 28.49
CA THR A 526 -23.04 28.03 29.48
C THR A 526 -22.48 26.76 28.86
N LEU A 527 -21.44 26.18 29.47
CA LEU A 527 -20.88 24.90 29.05
C LEU A 527 -21.72 23.74 29.61
N LEU A 528 -22.23 22.88 28.74
CA LEU A 528 -22.87 21.62 29.11
C LEU A 528 -21.84 20.49 29.18
N SER A 529 -22.02 19.60 30.16
CA SER A 529 -21.10 18.49 30.46
C SER A 529 -21.90 17.20 30.64
N LEU A 530 -22.13 16.50 29.52
CA LEU A 530 -23.04 15.37 29.40
C LEU A 530 -22.31 14.03 29.58
N SER A 531 -23.07 13.02 30.03
CA SER A 531 -22.61 11.64 30.08
C SER A 531 -22.44 11.06 28.68
N GLY A 532 -21.24 10.54 28.40
CA GLY A 532 -20.88 9.90 27.14
C GLY A 532 -20.46 8.44 27.32
N THR A 533 -19.87 7.86 26.27
CA THR A 533 -19.46 6.45 26.16
C THR A 533 -20.59 5.42 26.36
N VAL A 534 -20.24 4.15 26.17
CA VAL A 534 -21.05 2.97 26.48
C VAL A 534 -20.13 2.00 27.24
N PRO A 535 -20.41 1.62 28.50
CA PRO A 535 -21.46 2.18 29.37
C PRO A 535 -21.31 3.68 29.62
N LYS A 536 -22.38 4.33 30.06
CA LYS A 536 -22.44 5.76 30.32
C LYS A 536 -21.50 6.18 31.46
N LYS A 537 -20.68 7.19 31.20
CA LYS A 537 -19.77 7.84 32.16
C LYS A 537 -20.03 9.35 32.16
N PRO A 538 -20.04 10.01 33.34
CA PRO A 538 -20.25 11.45 33.44
C PRO A 538 -19.11 12.26 32.82
N ASN A 539 -19.42 13.50 32.43
CA ASN A 539 -18.46 14.52 31.98
C ASN A 539 -17.54 14.06 30.83
N GLN A 540 -18.07 13.30 29.86
CA GLN A 540 -17.29 12.86 28.69
C GLN A 540 -17.55 13.72 27.46
N ILE A 541 -18.78 14.22 27.29
CA ILE A 541 -19.19 15.05 26.15
C ILE A 541 -19.37 16.48 26.66
N GLN A 542 -18.55 17.40 26.15
CA GLN A 542 -18.71 18.83 26.41
C GLN A 542 -19.31 19.51 25.17
N THR A 543 -20.31 20.38 25.36
CA THR A 543 -21.00 21.08 24.26
C THR A 543 -21.45 22.48 24.69
N LEU A 544 -21.58 23.39 23.72
CA LEU A 544 -22.12 24.74 23.91
C LEU A 544 -23.63 24.82 23.62
N CYS A 545 -24.17 23.87 22.84
CA CYS A 545 -25.59 23.78 22.53
C CYS A 545 -26.22 22.51 23.12
N LEU A 546 -27.43 22.66 23.67
CA LEU A 546 -28.33 21.55 23.95
C LEU A 546 -29.05 21.16 22.66
N LEU A 547 -29.06 19.87 22.32
CA LEU A 547 -29.84 19.34 21.21
C LEU A 547 -31.23 18.96 21.71
N LEU A 548 -32.27 19.37 20.99
CA LEU A 548 -33.68 19.17 21.35
C LEU A 548 -34.26 17.86 20.82
N GLY A 549 -33.56 17.19 19.89
CA GLY A 549 -33.99 15.95 19.25
C GLY A 549 -34.91 16.15 18.04
N PRO A 550 -35.65 15.12 17.60
CA PRO A 550 -35.61 13.75 18.12
C PRO A 550 -34.27 13.06 17.86
N ASP A 551 -33.83 12.24 18.81
CA ASP A 551 -32.51 11.61 18.83
C ASP A 551 -32.51 10.32 19.69
N PHE A 552 -31.36 9.63 19.81
CA PHE A 552 -31.20 8.49 20.71
C PHE A 552 -29.85 8.47 21.43
N PHE A 553 -29.78 7.84 22.61
CA PHE A 553 -28.50 7.47 23.23
C PHE A 553 -28.52 6.04 23.75
N THR A 554 -27.39 5.35 23.61
CA THR A 554 -27.20 3.97 24.06
C THR A 554 -26.50 3.89 25.42
N ASP A 555 -26.82 2.88 26.22
CA ASP A 555 -26.12 2.56 27.47
C ASP A 555 -25.98 1.04 27.63
N VAL A 556 -25.05 0.61 28.48
CA VAL A 556 -24.87 -0.79 28.88
C VAL A 556 -25.07 -0.91 30.39
N ILE A 557 -26.13 -1.61 30.78
CA ILE A 557 -26.48 -1.85 32.18
C ILE A 557 -26.21 -3.31 32.54
N VAL A 558 -25.58 -3.53 33.69
CA VAL A 558 -25.41 -4.88 34.27
C VAL A 558 -26.50 -5.09 35.32
N ILE A 559 -27.25 -6.18 35.18
CA ILE A 559 -28.38 -6.55 36.02
C ILE A 559 -28.23 -8.00 36.51
N GLU A 560 -29.00 -8.36 37.52
CA GLU A 560 -29.03 -9.71 38.12
C GLU A 560 -30.49 -10.15 38.25
N THR A 561 -30.82 -11.37 37.81
CA THR A 561 -32.19 -11.94 37.90
C THR A 561 -32.45 -12.56 39.28
N ALA A 562 -33.68 -12.96 39.57
CA ALA A 562 -34.03 -13.67 40.80
C ALA A 562 -33.22 -14.96 41.01
N ASP A 563 -32.86 -15.66 39.92
CA ASP A 563 -32.01 -16.88 39.96
C ASP A 563 -30.49 -16.58 39.95
N HIS A 564 -30.09 -15.35 40.28
CA HIS A 564 -28.70 -14.85 40.26
C HIS A 564 -27.97 -14.89 38.89
N ALA A 565 -28.69 -15.04 37.77
CA ALA A 565 -28.07 -14.92 36.44
C ALA A 565 -27.71 -13.45 36.16
N ARG A 566 -26.43 -13.19 35.90
CA ARG A 566 -25.91 -11.85 35.60
C ARG A 566 -25.94 -11.56 34.11
N LEU A 567 -26.65 -10.49 33.75
CA LEU A 567 -26.89 -10.11 32.35
C LEU A 567 -26.36 -8.68 32.11
N SER A 568 -25.68 -8.51 30.98
CA SER A 568 -25.33 -7.21 30.40
C SER A 568 -26.34 -6.89 29.31
N LEU A 569 -27.02 -5.75 29.42
CA LEU A 569 -27.98 -5.30 28.42
C LEU A 569 -27.52 -4.01 27.78
N GLN A 570 -27.46 -4.00 26.46
CA GLN A 570 -27.26 -2.79 25.67
C GLN A 570 -28.63 -2.25 25.27
N LEU A 571 -28.99 -1.09 25.84
CA LEU A 571 -30.28 -0.42 25.60
C LEU A 571 -30.05 0.87 24.83
N SER A 572 -30.86 1.11 23.80
CA SER A 572 -31.02 2.43 23.18
C SER A 572 -32.27 3.10 23.72
N TYR A 573 -32.16 4.38 24.09
CA TYR A 573 -33.29 5.18 24.53
C TYR A 573 -33.51 6.29 23.50
N ASN A 574 -34.71 6.31 22.90
CA ASN A 574 -35.07 7.30 21.90
C ASN A 574 -35.80 8.45 22.63
N TRP A 575 -35.38 9.69 22.37
CA TRP A 575 -35.73 10.86 23.19
C TRP A 575 -35.89 12.15 22.38
N HIS A 576 -36.60 13.11 22.97
CA HIS A 576 -36.65 14.51 22.55
C HIS A 576 -36.97 15.42 23.74
N PHE A 577 -36.84 16.73 23.57
CA PHE A 577 -37.36 17.72 24.52
C PHE A 577 -38.68 18.29 24.03
N GLU A 578 -39.68 18.35 24.92
CA GLU A 578 -41.00 18.91 24.63
C GLU A 578 -41.07 20.37 25.13
N VAL A 579 -41.33 21.31 24.22
CA VAL A 579 -41.41 22.76 24.51
C VAL A 579 -42.70 23.30 23.92
N ASN A 580 -43.54 23.92 24.74
CA ASN A 580 -44.88 24.36 24.37
C ASN A 580 -44.88 25.78 23.79
N ASP A 581 -44.11 26.69 24.40
CA ASP A 581 -43.82 28.01 23.83
C ASP A 581 -42.32 28.32 23.90
N ILE A 582 -41.72 28.46 22.72
CA ILE A 582 -40.31 28.86 22.51
C ILE A 582 -40.02 30.25 23.11
N LYS A 583 -41.05 31.07 23.34
CA LYS A 583 -40.94 32.46 23.83
C LYS A 583 -41.05 32.62 25.36
N ASP A 584 -41.46 31.59 26.12
CA ASP A 584 -41.44 31.70 27.59
C ASP A 584 -40.02 31.45 28.12
N GLU A 585 -39.36 32.52 28.57
CA GLU A 585 -38.06 32.47 29.24
C GLU A 585 -38.04 31.44 30.40
N LYS A 586 -39.17 31.20 31.07
CA LYS A 586 -39.29 30.25 32.19
C LYS A 586 -39.40 28.79 31.73
N GLU A 587 -40.03 28.51 30.60
CA GLU A 587 -40.02 27.15 30.04
C GLU A 587 -38.66 26.85 29.41
N ALA A 588 -38.09 27.79 28.65
CA ALA A 588 -36.74 27.68 28.11
C ALA A 588 -35.70 27.38 29.20
N ALA A 589 -35.79 28.04 30.37
CA ALA A 589 -34.88 27.80 31.49
C ALA A 589 -34.95 26.37 32.06
N LYS A 590 -36.05 25.63 31.91
CA LYS A 590 -36.15 24.22 32.36
C LYS A 590 -35.19 23.31 31.59
N LEU A 591 -35.02 23.53 30.29
CA LEU A 591 -34.14 22.73 29.42
C LEU A 591 -32.71 22.63 29.98
N PHE A 592 -32.22 23.71 30.59
CA PHE A 592 -30.88 23.81 31.20
C PHE A 592 -30.87 23.53 32.72
N SER A 593 -32.00 23.18 33.33
CA SER A 593 -32.10 22.94 34.78
C SER A 593 -31.52 21.58 35.23
N VAL A 594 -31.29 20.65 34.30
CA VAL A 594 -30.59 19.37 34.55
C VAL A 594 -29.27 19.36 33.76
N PRO A 595 -28.10 19.56 34.40
CA PRO A 595 -26.83 19.74 33.69
C PRO A 595 -26.35 18.55 32.86
N ASP A 596 -26.73 17.33 33.25
CA ASP A 596 -26.44 16.08 32.53
C ASP A 596 -27.73 15.25 32.39
N PHE A 597 -28.60 15.67 31.46
CA PHE A 597 -29.87 14.98 31.21
C PHE A 597 -29.66 13.53 30.73
N VAL A 598 -28.59 13.25 29.99
CA VAL A 598 -28.26 11.92 29.49
C VAL A 598 -27.88 10.98 30.65
N GLY A 599 -27.03 11.47 31.55
CA GLY A 599 -26.58 10.72 32.73
C GLY A 599 -27.70 10.45 33.72
N ASP A 600 -28.54 11.45 34.03
CA ASP A 600 -29.65 11.25 34.96
C ASP A 600 -30.74 10.35 34.37
N ALA A 601 -31.08 10.52 33.09
CA ALA A 601 -32.04 9.65 32.41
C ALA A 601 -31.55 8.20 32.35
N ALA A 602 -30.32 7.95 31.89
CA ALA A 602 -29.73 6.60 31.86
C ALA A 602 -29.73 5.96 33.27
N LYS A 603 -29.32 6.71 34.29
CA LYS A 603 -29.30 6.26 35.70
C LYS A 603 -30.69 5.95 36.24
N ALA A 604 -31.69 6.77 35.94
CA ALA A 604 -33.08 6.56 36.35
C ALA A 604 -33.67 5.29 35.71
N ILE A 605 -33.45 5.10 34.41
CA ILE A 605 -33.89 3.91 33.67
C ILE A 605 -33.16 2.65 34.18
N ALA A 606 -31.83 2.70 34.29
CA ALA A 606 -31.02 1.61 34.82
C ALA A 606 -31.42 1.20 36.23
N SER A 607 -31.94 2.14 37.05
CA SER A 607 -32.51 1.82 38.37
C SER A 607 -33.84 1.05 38.25
N ARG A 608 -34.75 1.51 37.39
CA ARG A 608 -36.06 0.87 37.15
C ARG A 608 -35.92 -0.54 36.59
N VAL A 609 -35.09 -0.73 35.57
CA VAL A 609 -34.88 -2.05 34.94
C VAL A 609 -34.24 -3.03 35.92
N ARG A 610 -33.21 -2.63 36.69
CA ARG A 610 -32.63 -3.49 37.74
C ARG A 610 -33.65 -3.87 38.82
N GLY A 611 -34.47 -2.92 39.26
CA GLY A 611 -35.51 -3.17 40.26
C GLY A 611 -36.58 -4.17 39.80
N ALA A 612 -36.97 -4.12 38.52
CA ALA A 612 -37.95 -5.05 37.97
C ALA A 612 -37.35 -6.47 37.75
N VAL A 613 -36.17 -6.56 37.14
CA VAL A 613 -35.62 -7.86 36.71
C VAL A 613 -35.08 -8.70 37.88
N ALA A 614 -34.68 -8.06 38.99
CA ALA A 614 -34.36 -8.76 40.23
C ALA A 614 -35.55 -9.55 40.82
N GLY A 615 -36.79 -9.24 40.41
CA GLY A 615 -38.00 -9.98 40.76
C GLY A 615 -38.41 -11.07 39.76
N THR A 616 -37.70 -11.23 38.63
CA THR A 616 -38.05 -12.18 37.55
C THR A 616 -37.01 -13.27 37.39
N GLN A 617 -37.43 -14.48 37.02
CA GLN A 617 -36.54 -15.59 36.71
C GLN A 617 -35.84 -15.40 35.35
N PHE A 618 -34.69 -16.04 35.16
CA PHE A 618 -33.87 -15.89 33.95
C PHE A 618 -34.60 -16.33 32.68
N ASP A 619 -35.29 -17.48 32.70
CA ASP A 619 -35.98 -18.02 31.52
C ASP A 619 -37.20 -17.16 31.10
N ASP A 620 -37.99 -16.69 32.07
CA ASP A 620 -39.07 -15.73 31.86
C ASP A 620 -38.53 -14.41 31.31
N PHE A 621 -37.47 -13.87 31.91
CA PHE A 621 -36.82 -12.66 31.42
C PHE A 621 -36.23 -12.83 30.02
N HIS A 622 -35.64 -13.98 29.69
CA HIS A 622 -35.10 -14.24 28.36
C HIS A 622 -36.19 -14.19 27.29
N LYS A 623 -37.37 -14.76 27.58
CA LYS A 623 -38.53 -14.79 26.67
C LYS A 623 -39.26 -13.45 26.60
N ASN A 624 -39.46 -12.78 27.73
CA ASN A 624 -40.36 -11.62 27.88
C ASN A 624 -39.63 -10.29 28.11
N SER A 625 -38.30 -10.24 27.96
CA SER A 625 -37.43 -9.07 28.17
C SER A 625 -37.99 -7.74 27.62
N ALA A 626 -38.46 -7.74 26.37
CA ALA A 626 -39.04 -6.56 25.72
C ALA A 626 -40.28 -6.00 26.45
N GLN A 627 -41.14 -6.87 26.98
CA GLN A 627 -42.32 -6.46 27.74
C GLN A 627 -41.94 -6.01 29.15
N ILE A 628 -41.07 -6.76 29.83
CA ILE A 628 -40.62 -6.48 31.21
C ILE A 628 -39.89 -5.14 31.29
N ILE A 629 -38.95 -4.88 30.36
CA ILE A 629 -38.19 -3.62 30.31
C ILE A 629 -39.11 -2.44 30.03
N ARG A 630 -39.96 -2.50 28.99
CA ARG A 630 -40.89 -1.41 28.68
C ARG A 630 -41.87 -1.13 29.83
N ALA A 631 -42.45 -2.17 30.43
CA ALA A 631 -43.34 -2.02 31.58
C ALA A 631 -42.64 -1.39 32.80
N SER A 632 -41.38 -1.75 33.07
CA SER A 632 -40.61 -1.20 34.21
C SER A 632 -40.30 0.28 34.10
N VAL A 633 -40.10 0.79 32.87
CA VAL A 633 -39.69 2.19 32.65
C VAL A 633 -40.90 3.10 32.46
N PHE A 634 -41.76 2.79 31.48
CA PHE A 634 -42.94 3.58 31.14
C PHE A 634 -44.05 3.46 32.19
N GLY A 635 -44.13 2.32 32.89
CA GLY A 635 -45.21 1.99 33.81
C GLY A 635 -46.47 1.51 33.11
N LEU A 636 -47.45 1.12 33.92
CA LEU A 636 -48.77 0.67 33.48
C LEU A 636 -49.81 1.76 33.73
N ASP A 637 -50.73 1.93 32.79
CA ASP A 637 -51.93 2.74 32.96
C ASP A 637 -53.03 2.01 33.74
N ALA A 638 -54.10 2.73 34.10
CA ALA A 638 -55.26 2.21 34.81
C ALA A 638 -55.92 0.97 34.14
N ASN A 639 -55.72 0.81 32.83
CA ASN A 639 -56.21 -0.33 32.03
C ASN A 639 -55.18 -1.48 31.90
N GLN A 640 -54.13 -1.52 32.74
CA GLN A 640 -52.99 -2.46 32.72
C GLN A 640 -52.23 -2.54 31.38
N ARG A 641 -52.30 -1.49 30.56
CA ARG A 641 -51.48 -1.33 29.34
C ARG A 641 -50.22 -0.55 29.64
N ILE A 642 -49.12 -0.87 28.95
CA ILE A 642 -47.86 -0.14 29.05
C ILE A 642 -48.03 1.24 28.40
N ARG A 643 -47.50 2.30 29.02
CA ARG A 643 -47.49 3.66 28.44
C ARG A 643 -46.53 3.79 27.27
N ASP A 644 -46.83 4.71 26.36
CA ASP A 644 -46.01 4.95 25.16
C ASP A 644 -44.84 5.93 25.38
N GLN A 645 -44.88 6.79 26.40
CA GLN A 645 -43.79 7.73 26.70
C GLN A 645 -43.53 7.93 28.20
N PHE A 646 -42.30 8.32 28.54
CA PHE A 646 -41.87 8.64 29.90
C PHE A 646 -41.25 10.05 29.95
N VAL A 647 -41.81 10.93 30.79
CA VAL A 647 -41.47 12.36 30.83
C VAL A 647 -40.74 12.71 32.13
N PHE A 648 -39.63 13.45 32.03
CA PHE A 648 -38.92 14.05 33.16
C PHE A 648 -39.41 15.50 33.37
N PRO A 649 -40.20 15.80 34.42
CA PRO A 649 -40.83 17.11 34.60
C PRO A 649 -39.87 18.23 35.04
N GLN A 650 -38.58 17.94 35.22
CA GLN A 650 -37.56 18.90 35.63
C GLN A 650 -36.98 19.70 34.44
N ASN A 651 -36.93 19.07 33.27
CA ASN A 651 -36.33 19.63 32.06
C ASN A 651 -37.15 19.39 30.77
N ASN A 652 -38.36 18.83 30.88
CA ASN A 652 -39.21 18.39 29.78
C ASN A 652 -38.55 17.36 28.82
N LEU A 653 -37.62 16.53 29.30
CA LEU A 653 -37.09 15.41 28.50
C LEU A 653 -38.15 14.30 28.39
N VAL A 654 -38.46 13.88 27.16
CA VAL A 654 -39.42 12.81 26.85
C VAL A 654 -38.69 11.63 26.21
N ILE A 655 -38.83 10.44 26.80
CA ILE A 655 -38.39 9.17 26.20
C ILE A 655 -39.59 8.53 25.49
N THR A 656 -39.43 8.16 24.23
CA THR A 656 -40.49 7.67 23.34
C THR A 656 -40.38 6.17 23.01
N SER A 657 -39.18 5.58 23.00
CA SER A 657 -39.02 4.13 22.97
C SER A 657 -37.73 3.68 23.65
N ILE A 658 -37.65 2.38 23.93
CA ILE A 658 -36.48 1.72 24.51
C ILE A 658 -36.24 0.46 23.70
N ASP A 659 -35.14 0.47 22.95
CA ASP A 659 -34.83 -0.56 21.96
C ASP A 659 -33.68 -1.41 22.50
N ILE A 660 -33.93 -2.70 22.69
CA ILE A 660 -32.95 -3.63 23.27
C ILE A 660 -32.02 -4.12 22.16
N GLN A 661 -30.76 -3.68 22.19
CA GLN A 661 -29.78 -4.01 21.16
C GLN A 661 -29.08 -5.35 21.43
N SER A 662 -28.82 -5.69 22.69
CA SER A 662 -28.31 -7.00 23.09
C SER A 662 -28.66 -7.35 24.54
N VAL A 663 -28.70 -8.64 24.84
CA VAL A 663 -28.83 -9.23 26.19
C VAL A 663 -27.84 -10.39 26.27
N GLU A 664 -26.73 -10.20 26.98
CA GLU A 664 -25.66 -11.21 27.10
C GLU A 664 -25.44 -11.66 28.55
N PRO A 665 -25.28 -12.97 28.82
CA PRO A 665 -24.75 -13.44 30.09
C PRO A 665 -23.33 -12.93 30.32
N VAL A 666 -23.10 -12.30 31.47
CA VAL A 666 -21.77 -11.82 31.90
C VAL A 666 -20.85 -13.00 32.21
N ASP A 667 -21.41 -14.04 32.84
CA ASP A 667 -20.66 -15.24 33.22
C ASP A 667 -20.50 -16.20 32.03
N GLN A 668 -19.25 -16.45 31.62
CA GLN A 668 -18.93 -17.37 30.51
C GLN A 668 -19.52 -18.77 30.72
N ARG A 669 -19.54 -19.28 31.95
CA ARG A 669 -20.15 -20.60 32.27
C ARG A 669 -21.64 -20.67 31.91
N THR A 670 -22.37 -19.57 32.10
CA THR A 670 -23.80 -19.46 31.75
C THR A 670 -23.98 -19.40 30.23
N ARG A 671 -23.08 -18.69 29.54
CA ARG A 671 -23.00 -18.66 28.07
C ARG A 671 -22.73 -20.05 27.47
N ASP A 672 -21.76 -20.78 28.02
CA ASP A 672 -21.42 -22.15 27.62
C ASP A 672 -22.58 -23.14 27.87
N ALA A 673 -23.31 -22.97 28.97
CA ALA A 673 -24.48 -23.79 29.31
C ALA A 673 -25.65 -23.55 28.34
N LEU A 674 -25.91 -22.28 27.99
CA LEU A 674 -26.92 -21.92 26.99
C LEU A 674 -26.54 -22.45 25.60
N GLN A 675 -25.27 -22.37 25.20
CA GLN A 675 -24.81 -22.93 23.93
C GLN A 675 -25.03 -24.45 23.85
N LYS A 676 -24.79 -25.18 24.94
CA LYS A 676 -25.11 -26.62 25.04
C LYS A 676 -26.62 -26.90 24.97
N SER A 677 -27.44 -26.05 25.59
CA SER A 677 -28.90 -26.16 25.51
C SER A 677 -29.40 -25.96 24.07
N VAL A 678 -28.86 -24.98 23.33
CA VAL A 678 -29.16 -24.77 21.91
C VAL A 678 -28.68 -25.93 21.04
N GLN A 679 -27.48 -26.47 21.30
CA GLN A 679 -26.98 -27.66 20.60
C GLN A 679 -27.90 -28.87 20.79
N LEU A 680 -28.33 -29.15 22.02
CA LEU A 680 -29.27 -30.22 22.33
C LEU A 680 -30.65 -29.98 21.69
N ALA A 681 -31.12 -28.73 21.61
CA ALA A 681 -32.36 -28.41 20.91
C ALA A 681 -32.26 -28.69 19.39
N ILE A 682 -31.15 -28.30 18.75
CA ILE A 682 -30.88 -28.60 17.34
C ILE A 682 -30.81 -30.12 17.14
N GLU A 683 -30.09 -30.85 18.00
CA GLU A 683 -29.97 -32.32 17.97
C GLU A 683 -31.35 -32.99 18.09
N ILE A 684 -32.20 -32.55 19.04
CA ILE A 684 -33.58 -33.03 19.19
C ILE A 684 -34.41 -32.76 17.92
N THR A 685 -34.32 -31.57 17.32
CA THR A 685 -35.04 -31.29 16.05
C THR A 685 -34.51 -32.11 14.88
N THR A 686 -33.21 -32.38 14.84
CA THR A 686 -32.57 -33.18 13.79
C THR A 686 -32.98 -34.65 13.90
N ASN A 687 -32.87 -35.22 15.10
CA ASN A 687 -33.31 -36.58 15.40
C ASN A 687 -34.82 -36.76 15.16
N SER A 688 -35.62 -35.72 15.45
CA SER A 688 -37.06 -35.70 15.16
C SER A 688 -37.36 -35.68 13.64
N GLN A 689 -36.62 -34.89 12.86
CA GLN A 689 -36.74 -34.88 11.40
C GLN A 689 -36.23 -36.18 10.76
N GLU A 690 -35.12 -36.76 11.24
CA GLU A 690 -34.64 -38.06 10.78
C GLU A 690 -35.67 -39.16 11.08
N ALA A 691 -36.22 -39.21 12.31
CA ALA A 691 -37.25 -40.16 12.67
C ALA A 691 -38.51 -39.99 11.79
N ALA A 692 -38.96 -38.75 11.55
CA ALA A 692 -40.10 -38.47 10.69
C ALA A 692 -39.85 -38.91 9.23
N ALA A 693 -38.69 -38.59 8.66
CA ALA A 693 -38.29 -38.99 7.31
C ALA A 693 -38.18 -40.52 7.18
N LYS A 694 -37.63 -41.18 8.19
CA LYS A 694 -37.51 -42.64 8.28
C LYS A 694 -38.88 -43.33 8.38
N HIS A 695 -39.78 -42.83 9.23
CA HIS A 695 -41.15 -43.31 9.30
C HIS A 695 -41.90 -43.10 7.98
N GLU A 696 -41.68 -41.98 7.28
CA GLU A 696 -42.32 -41.75 5.99
C GLU A 696 -41.72 -42.61 4.85
N ALA A 697 -40.42 -42.89 4.90
CA ALA A 697 -39.77 -43.84 4.01
C ALA A 697 -40.34 -45.26 4.21
N SER A 698 -40.42 -45.75 5.46
CA SER A 698 -41.04 -47.04 5.77
C SER A 698 -42.54 -47.09 5.43
N ARG A 699 -43.28 -45.96 5.53
CA ARG A 699 -44.67 -45.89 5.05
C ARG A 699 -44.75 -46.10 3.54
N ARG A 700 -43.93 -45.39 2.75
CA ARG A 700 -43.86 -45.56 1.28
C ARG A 700 -43.41 -46.97 0.89
N GLU A 701 -42.46 -47.55 1.62
CA GLU A 701 -41.97 -48.90 1.39
C GLU A 701 -43.08 -49.95 1.63
N GLN A 702 -43.84 -49.81 2.72
CA GLN A 702 -44.95 -50.70 3.04
C GLN A 702 -46.13 -50.53 2.07
N GLU A 703 -46.40 -49.30 1.61
CA GLU A 703 -47.38 -48.99 0.57
C GLU A 703 -46.99 -49.63 -0.78
N ALA A 704 -45.72 -49.49 -1.19
CA ALA A 704 -45.19 -50.12 -2.40
C ALA A 704 -45.24 -51.66 -2.32
N LYS A 705 -44.87 -52.25 -1.17
CA LYS A 705 -44.99 -53.70 -0.92
C LYS A 705 -46.44 -54.17 -0.97
N GLY A 706 -47.37 -53.44 -0.37
CA GLY A 706 -48.80 -53.74 -0.43
C GLY A 706 -49.40 -53.63 -1.83
N LEU A 707 -48.96 -52.65 -2.62
CA LEU A 707 -49.33 -52.52 -4.03
C LEU A 707 -48.78 -53.66 -4.89
N LEU A 708 -47.51 -54.06 -4.66
CA LEU A 708 -46.85 -55.14 -5.39
C LEU A 708 -47.49 -56.50 -5.08
N GLU A 709 -47.75 -56.83 -3.81
CA GLU A 709 -48.48 -58.07 -3.47
C GLU A 709 -49.93 -58.03 -3.99
N ARG A 710 -50.63 -56.90 -3.96
CA ARG A 710 -51.96 -56.79 -4.58
C ARG A 710 -51.91 -56.96 -6.10
N GLN A 711 -50.84 -56.52 -6.76
CA GLN A 711 -50.64 -56.75 -8.20
C GLN A 711 -50.33 -58.22 -8.46
N ARG A 712 -49.38 -58.82 -7.73
CA ARG A 712 -49.06 -60.25 -7.80
C ARG A 712 -50.31 -61.13 -7.59
N ILE A 713 -51.17 -60.81 -6.61
CA ILE A 713 -52.42 -61.56 -6.37
C ILE A 713 -53.41 -61.40 -7.54
N LYS A 714 -53.40 -60.27 -8.26
CA LYS A 714 -54.17 -60.14 -9.52
C LYS A 714 -53.56 -60.97 -10.63
N ASP A 715 -52.25 -60.90 -10.82
CA ASP A 715 -51.54 -61.65 -11.86
C ASP A 715 -51.72 -63.18 -11.63
N GLU A 716 -51.67 -63.63 -10.37
CA GLU A 716 -51.99 -65.01 -9.95
C GLU A 716 -53.48 -65.36 -10.17
N ALA A 717 -54.42 -64.43 -9.91
CA ALA A 717 -55.85 -64.67 -10.14
C ALA A 717 -56.22 -64.72 -11.64
N GLU A 718 -55.65 -63.84 -12.47
CA GLU A 718 -55.82 -63.86 -13.93
C GLU A 718 -55.19 -65.13 -14.52
N ALA A 719 -54.04 -65.56 -14.00
CA ALA A 719 -53.44 -66.86 -14.35
C ALA A 719 -54.34 -68.04 -13.94
N GLU A 720 -54.97 -68.02 -12.77
CA GLU A 720 -55.91 -69.06 -12.33
C GLU A 720 -57.26 -69.03 -13.09
N GLU A 721 -57.75 -67.87 -13.57
CA GLU A 721 -58.90 -67.83 -14.49
C GLU A 721 -58.58 -68.53 -15.82
N VAL A 722 -57.42 -68.25 -16.40
CA VAL A 722 -56.94 -68.94 -17.63
C VAL A 722 -56.67 -70.42 -17.35
N ARG A 723 -56.13 -70.76 -16.17
CA ARG A 723 -55.93 -72.14 -15.73
C ARG A 723 -57.26 -72.88 -15.59
N ARG A 724 -58.31 -72.22 -15.07
CA ARG A 724 -59.65 -72.82 -15.00
C ARG A 724 -60.20 -73.10 -16.39
N GLN A 725 -60.05 -72.18 -17.35
CA GLN A 725 -60.44 -72.43 -18.74
C GLN A 725 -59.68 -73.61 -19.37
N LEU A 726 -58.38 -73.73 -19.08
CA LEU A 726 -57.56 -74.87 -19.51
C LEU A 726 -57.99 -76.17 -18.83
N LEU A 727 -58.33 -76.15 -17.54
CA LEU A 727 -58.88 -77.30 -16.81
C LEU A 727 -60.28 -77.69 -17.30
N ASP A 728 -61.15 -76.72 -17.61
CA ASP A 728 -62.46 -76.92 -18.22
C ASP A 728 -62.29 -77.61 -19.60
N LEU A 729 -61.32 -77.16 -20.42
CA LEU A 729 -60.97 -77.79 -21.70
C LEU A 729 -60.31 -79.18 -21.55
N GLN A 730 -59.48 -79.39 -20.53
CA GLN A 730 -58.89 -80.70 -20.22
C GLN A 730 -59.94 -81.68 -19.71
N ALA A 731 -60.90 -81.23 -18.89
CA ALA A 731 -62.01 -82.03 -18.42
C ALA A 731 -62.96 -82.41 -19.58
N LEU A 732 -63.25 -81.48 -20.50
CA LEU A 732 -63.96 -81.79 -21.75
C LEU A 732 -63.19 -82.77 -22.63
N SER A 733 -61.86 -82.62 -22.76
CA SER A 733 -61.01 -83.54 -23.53
C SER A 733 -61.00 -84.94 -22.91
N ALA A 734 -60.82 -85.05 -21.60
CA ALA A 734 -60.85 -86.31 -20.86
C ALA A 734 -62.26 -86.95 -20.85
N ALA A 735 -63.33 -86.16 -20.90
CA ALA A 735 -64.69 -86.66 -21.09
C ALA A 735 -64.89 -87.21 -22.51
N VAL A 736 -64.36 -86.56 -23.55
CA VAL A 736 -64.37 -87.05 -24.93
C VAL A 736 -63.49 -88.30 -25.08
N GLU A 737 -62.34 -88.36 -24.41
CA GLU A 737 -61.46 -89.53 -24.37
C GLU A 737 -62.13 -90.71 -23.65
N SER A 738 -62.67 -90.49 -22.45
CA SER A 738 -63.36 -91.52 -21.66
C SER A 738 -64.63 -92.03 -22.33
N THR A 739 -65.48 -91.14 -22.88
CA THR A 739 -66.66 -91.56 -23.66
C THR A 739 -66.28 -92.18 -25.00
N GLY A 740 -65.19 -91.74 -25.63
CA GLY A 740 -64.62 -92.34 -26.84
C GLY A 740 -64.12 -93.77 -26.58
N GLN A 741 -63.36 -93.98 -25.52
CA GLN A 741 -62.85 -95.28 -25.09
C GLN A 741 -64.00 -96.21 -24.70
N ALA A 742 -64.92 -95.76 -23.83
CA ALA A 742 -66.07 -96.56 -23.41
C ALA A 742 -67.00 -96.90 -24.59
N LYS A 743 -67.19 -95.98 -25.54
CA LYS A 743 -67.97 -96.24 -26.76
C LYS A 743 -67.24 -97.20 -27.70
N ALA A 744 -65.95 -97.03 -27.94
CA ALA A 744 -65.16 -97.92 -28.78
C ALA A 744 -65.10 -99.33 -28.18
N GLU A 745 -64.95 -99.46 -26.87
CA GLU A 745 -64.97 -100.75 -26.17
C GLU A 745 -66.38 -101.38 -26.20
N ALA A 746 -67.44 -100.60 -25.96
CA ALA A 746 -68.82 -101.10 -26.07
C ALA A 746 -69.17 -101.53 -27.50
N GLN A 747 -68.74 -100.79 -28.53
CA GLN A 747 -68.91 -101.17 -29.93
C GLN A 747 -68.08 -102.41 -30.28
N SER A 748 -66.84 -102.53 -29.78
CA SER A 748 -65.99 -103.71 -29.96
C SER A 748 -66.60 -104.96 -29.33
N ARG A 749 -67.09 -104.87 -28.08
CA ARG A 749 -67.80 -105.99 -27.41
C ARG A 749 -69.12 -106.34 -28.10
N ALA A 750 -69.88 -105.36 -28.58
CA ALA A 750 -71.13 -105.61 -29.31
C ALA A 750 -70.89 -106.26 -30.67
N GLU A 751 -69.79 -105.91 -31.36
CA GLU A 751 -69.40 -106.53 -32.62
C GLU A 751 -68.79 -107.93 -32.41
N SER A 752 -68.03 -108.14 -31.32
CA SER A 752 -67.61 -109.48 -30.87
C SER A 752 -68.82 -110.38 -30.68
N ALA A 753 -69.77 -109.95 -29.83
CA ALA A 753 -70.99 -110.71 -29.56
C ALA A 753 -71.87 -110.92 -30.81
N ARG A 754 -71.80 -110.02 -31.81
CA ARG A 754 -72.46 -110.22 -33.11
C ARG A 754 -71.77 -111.29 -33.95
N ILE A 755 -70.44 -111.33 -33.95
CA ILE A 755 -69.64 -112.35 -34.66
C ILE A 755 -69.75 -113.71 -33.96
N GLU A 756 -69.72 -113.74 -32.63
CA GLU A 756 -69.99 -114.92 -31.80
C GLU A 756 -71.42 -115.43 -32.08
N GLY A 757 -72.42 -114.55 -32.13
CA GLY A 757 -73.80 -114.87 -32.54
C GLY A 757 -73.94 -115.45 -33.94
N GLU A 758 -73.32 -114.83 -34.95
CA GLU A 758 -73.34 -115.36 -36.32
C GLU A 758 -72.59 -116.71 -36.42
N ALA A 759 -71.50 -116.88 -35.67
CA ALA A 759 -70.73 -118.12 -35.61
C ALA A 759 -71.45 -119.26 -34.87
N ALA A 760 -72.13 -118.99 -33.75
CA ALA A 760 -72.87 -120.01 -33.01
C ALA A 760 -74.14 -120.46 -33.73
N VAL A 761 -74.82 -119.55 -34.46
CA VAL A 761 -75.92 -119.92 -35.37
C VAL A 761 -75.42 -120.86 -36.49
N ASP A 762 -74.29 -120.56 -37.12
CA ASP A 762 -73.71 -121.46 -38.13
C ASP A 762 -73.16 -122.76 -37.51
N GLN A 763 -72.58 -122.72 -36.29
CA GLN A 763 -72.15 -123.91 -35.56
C GLN A 763 -73.35 -124.80 -35.20
N ALA A 764 -74.45 -124.24 -34.73
CA ALA A 764 -75.70 -124.94 -34.45
C ALA A 764 -76.32 -125.53 -35.72
N ARG A 765 -76.26 -124.80 -36.84
CA ARG A 765 -76.68 -125.30 -38.15
C ARG A 765 -75.81 -126.47 -38.61
N LEU A 766 -74.49 -126.37 -38.55
CA LEU A 766 -73.57 -127.47 -38.91
C LEU A 766 -73.74 -128.68 -37.99
N LYS A 767 -73.98 -128.46 -36.68
CA LYS A 767 -74.31 -129.51 -35.70
C LYS A 767 -75.67 -130.16 -36.00
N SER A 768 -76.65 -129.40 -36.51
CA SER A 768 -77.93 -129.92 -37.02
C SER A 768 -77.78 -130.70 -38.32
N GLU A 769 -76.99 -130.23 -39.28
CA GLU A 769 -76.70 -130.97 -40.52
C GLU A 769 -75.92 -132.28 -40.23
N ALA A 770 -74.96 -132.25 -39.30
CA ALA A 770 -74.22 -133.44 -38.86
C ALA A 770 -75.12 -134.46 -38.13
N THR A 771 -75.92 -134.03 -37.15
CA THR A 771 -76.87 -134.92 -36.45
C THR A 771 -77.98 -135.43 -37.36
N ARG A 772 -78.39 -134.67 -38.38
CA ARG A 772 -79.28 -135.17 -39.45
C ARG A 772 -78.61 -136.28 -40.26
N ILE A 773 -77.34 -136.12 -40.67
CA ILE A 773 -76.60 -137.15 -41.41
C ILE A 773 -76.43 -138.42 -40.56
N GLU A 774 -76.09 -138.28 -39.27
CA GLU A 774 -75.96 -139.40 -38.34
C GLU A 774 -77.31 -140.13 -38.13
N ALA A 775 -78.40 -139.38 -37.95
CA ALA A 775 -79.75 -139.94 -37.83
C ALA A 775 -80.24 -140.58 -39.15
N GLU A 776 -79.95 -140.01 -40.31
CA GLU A 776 -80.24 -140.62 -41.62
C GLU A 776 -79.44 -141.92 -41.82
N ALA A 777 -78.18 -141.95 -41.40
CA ALA A 777 -77.34 -143.15 -41.44
C ALA A 777 -77.85 -144.24 -40.49
N GLU A 778 -78.18 -143.90 -39.23
CA GLU A 778 -78.74 -144.87 -38.28
C GLU A 778 -80.13 -145.35 -38.70
N LEU A 779 -80.98 -144.48 -39.25
CA LEU A 779 -82.29 -144.84 -39.81
C LEU A 779 -82.13 -145.75 -41.04
N SER A 780 -81.08 -145.59 -41.85
CA SER A 780 -80.75 -146.52 -42.94
C SER A 780 -80.33 -147.90 -42.40
N ARG A 781 -79.49 -147.94 -41.35
CA ARG A 781 -79.07 -149.18 -40.67
C ARG A 781 -80.27 -149.90 -40.05
N LEU A 782 -81.18 -149.15 -39.41
CA LEU A 782 -82.41 -149.68 -38.80
C LEU A 782 -83.40 -150.16 -39.86
N LYS A 783 -83.53 -149.47 -41.00
CA LYS A 783 -84.34 -149.95 -42.14
C LYS A 783 -83.81 -151.28 -42.66
N LEU A 784 -82.52 -151.39 -42.96
CA LEU A 784 -81.92 -152.64 -43.45
C LEU A 784 -82.06 -153.79 -42.44
N ALA A 785 -81.87 -153.52 -41.14
CA ALA A 785 -82.06 -154.51 -40.09
C ALA A 785 -83.53 -154.97 -39.98
N ARG A 786 -84.51 -154.05 -40.00
CA ARG A 786 -85.93 -154.38 -39.97
C ARG A 786 -86.42 -155.03 -41.26
N GLU A 787 -85.85 -154.69 -42.42
CA GLU A 787 -86.17 -155.33 -43.70
C GLU A 787 -85.65 -156.78 -43.75
N ALA A 788 -84.44 -157.03 -43.23
CA ALA A 788 -83.93 -158.38 -43.02
C ALA A 788 -84.76 -159.19 -42.00
N GLU A 789 -85.22 -158.57 -40.91
CA GLU A 789 -86.11 -159.19 -39.92
C GLU A 789 -87.51 -159.48 -40.50
N ILE A 790 -88.10 -158.55 -41.26
CA ILE A 790 -89.37 -158.75 -41.97
C ILE A 790 -89.22 -159.84 -43.04
N LYS A 791 -88.07 -159.93 -43.71
CA LYS A 791 -87.78 -161.01 -44.64
C LYS A 791 -87.69 -162.36 -43.91
N PHE A 792 -86.93 -162.43 -42.82
CA PHE A 792 -86.83 -163.64 -41.99
C PHE A 792 -88.20 -164.05 -41.42
N LEU A 793 -89.01 -163.11 -40.95
CA LEU A 793 -90.38 -163.38 -40.48
C LEU A 793 -91.32 -163.77 -41.63
N ARG A 794 -91.14 -163.25 -42.85
CA ARG A 794 -91.86 -163.74 -44.04
C ARG A 794 -91.46 -165.17 -44.36
N GLU A 795 -90.18 -165.46 -44.44
CA GLU A 795 -89.66 -166.81 -44.72
C GLU A 795 -90.07 -167.80 -43.62
N GLN A 796 -90.05 -167.40 -42.34
CA GLN A 796 -90.53 -168.21 -41.22
C GLN A 796 -92.05 -168.43 -41.28
N ASN A 797 -92.85 -167.41 -41.60
CA ASN A 797 -94.29 -167.56 -41.77
C ASN A 797 -94.65 -168.36 -43.02
N GLU A 798 -93.91 -168.23 -44.11
CA GLU A 798 -94.07 -168.99 -45.34
C GLU A 798 -93.65 -170.45 -45.14
N LEU A 799 -92.63 -170.71 -44.30
CA LEU A 799 -92.25 -172.06 -43.89
C LEU A 799 -93.24 -172.65 -42.88
N GLU A 800 -93.85 -171.86 -41.98
CA GLU A 800 -95.00 -172.27 -41.16
C GLU A 800 -96.24 -172.57 -42.02
N ILE A 801 -96.54 -171.75 -43.03
CA ILE A 801 -97.66 -171.93 -43.96
C ILE A 801 -97.40 -173.14 -44.85
N ASN A 802 -96.19 -173.32 -45.38
CA ASN A 802 -95.83 -174.53 -46.14
C ASN A 802 -95.81 -175.76 -45.24
N LYS A 803 -95.32 -175.69 -44.00
CA LYS A 803 -95.39 -176.81 -43.04
C LYS A 803 -96.83 -177.16 -42.67
N LYS A 804 -97.73 -176.18 -42.49
CA LYS A 804 -99.16 -176.41 -42.25
C LYS A 804 -99.88 -176.89 -43.51
N SER A 805 -99.55 -176.33 -44.67
CA SER A 805 -100.06 -176.74 -45.99
C SER A 805 -99.66 -178.17 -46.30
N GLU A 806 -98.38 -178.54 -46.12
CA GLU A 806 -97.88 -179.90 -46.30
C GLU A 806 -98.33 -180.85 -45.19
N MET A 807 -98.45 -180.43 -43.93
CA MET A 807 -99.06 -181.28 -42.90
C MET A 807 -100.54 -181.54 -43.21
N SER A 808 -101.31 -180.52 -43.60
CA SER A 808 -102.69 -180.70 -44.05
C SER A 808 -102.77 -181.47 -45.36
N ARG A 809 -101.80 -181.34 -46.28
CA ARG A 809 -101.74 -182.09 -47.54
C ARG A 809 -101.42 -183.56 -47.29
N ILE A 810 -100.41 -183.83 -46.45
CA ILE A 810 -100.09 -185.16 -45.94
C ILE A 810 -101.29 -185.72 -45.19
N GLU A 811 -102.03 -184.95 -44.38
CA GLU A 811 -103.28 -185.42 -43.77
C GLU A 811 -104.39 -185.67 -44.77
N THR A 812 -104.59 -184.82 -45.79
CA THR A 812 -105.61 -185.04 -46.82
C THR A 812 -105.26 -186.19 -47.75
N ASP A 813 -103.98 -186.41 -48.09
CA ASP A 813 -103.52 -187.51 -48.94
C ASP A 813 -103.43 -188.82 -48.14
N LYS A 814 -102.99 -188.77 -46.87
CA LYS A 814 -103.13 -189.87 -45.91
C LYS A 814 -104.59 -190.24 -45.74
N PHE A 815 -105.52 -189.30 -45.55
CA PHE A 815 -106.94 -189.59 -45.40
C PHE A 815 -107.55 -190.09 -46.71
N LYS A 816 -107.32 -189.40 -47.83
CA LYS A 816 -107.84 -189.74 -49.17
C LYS A 816 -107.36 -191.10 -49.64
N LEU A 817 -106.07 -191.41 -49.51
CA LEU A 817 -105.53 -192.70 -49.92
C LEU A 817 -105.44 -193.74 -48.80
N GLN A 818 -105.78 -193.40 -47.54
CA GLN A 818 -106.37 -194.38 -46.62
C GLN A 818 -107.77 -194.77 -47.11
N VAL A 819 -108.58 -193.87 -47.67
CA VAL A 819 -109.87 -194.23 -48.29
C VAL A 819 -109.68 -194.99 -49.62
N GLU A 820 -108.64 -194.71 -50.44
CA GLU A 820 -108.34 -195.52 -51.64
C GLU A 820 -107.69 -196.88 -51.32
N SER A 821 -106.83 -196.97 -50.28
CA SER A 821 -106.34 -198.28 -49.77
C SER A 821 -107.37 -199.02 -48.91
N ILE A 822 -108.45 -198.36 -48.51
CA ILE A 822 -109.73 -198.93 -48.01
C ILE A 822 -110.76 -199.02 -49.17
N GLY A 823 -110.35 -198.82 -50.43
CA GLY A 823 -111.24 -198.73 -51.59
C GLY A 823 -112.15 -199.97 -51.71
N PRO A 824 -113.49 -199.83 -51.72
CA PRO A 824 -114.35 -200.80 -51.04
C PRO A 824 -114.46 -202.21 -51.67
N SER A 825 -113.96 -202.43 -52.88
CA SER A 825 -113.80 -203.77 -53.47
C SER A 825 -112.35 -204.26 -53.50
N THR A 826 -111.35 -203.41 -53.33
CA THR A 826 -110.07 -203.81 -52.68
C THR A 826 -110.35 -204.20 -51.22
N ILE A 827 -111.33 -203.58 -50.56
CA ILE A 827 -111.83 -203.93 -49.22
C ILE A 827 -113.00 -204.91 -49.22
N GLN A 828 -113.32 -205.44 -50.41
CA GLN A 828 -114.01 -206.71 -50.59
C GLN A 828 -113.00 -207.68 -51.18
N ALA A 829 -112.94 -207.88 -52.50
CA ALA A 829 -112.02 -208.77 -53.21
C ALA A 829 -110.50 -208.72 -52.90
N ILE A 830 -109.87 -207.68 -52.32
CA ILE A 830 -108.47 -207.80 -51.83
C ILE A 830 -108.42 -208.12 -50.33
N ALA A 831 -109.39 -207.66 -49.52
CA ALA A 831 -109.69 -208.24 -48.21
C ALA A 831 -110.24 -209.68 -48.28
N THR A 832 -110.60 -210.17 -49.48
CA THR A 832 -111.16 -211.50 -49.76
C THR A 832 -110.61 -212.15 -51.04
N SER A 833 -109.32 -211.92 -51.39
CA SER A 833 -108.56 -212.77 -52.34
C SER A 833 -107.53 -213.69 -51.66
N GLY A 834 -107.36 -213.50 -50.34
CA GLY A 834 -107.45 -214.67 -49.46
C GLY A 834 -108.77 -215.41 -49.70
N PRO A 835 -108.89 -216.66 -49.23
CA PRO A 835 -109.43 -217.77 -50.02
C PRO A 835 -109.10 -217.89 -51.53
N ASP A 836 -109.19 -216.84 -52.35
CA ASP A 836 -109.40 -216.93 -53.81
C ASP A 836 -108.19 -217.26 -54.72
N THR A 837 -106.99 -217.46 -54.16
CA THR A 837 -105.88 -218.16 -54.84
C THR A 837 -105.25 -219.26 -53.99
N GLN A 838 -105.73 -219.38 -52.76
CA GLN A 838 -105.41 -220.47 -51.83
C GLN A 838 -106.15 -221.77 -52.19
N VAL A 839 -107.23 -221.72 -53.01
CA VAL A 839 -108.14 -222.86 -53.29
C VAL A 839 -107.73 -223.74 -54.50
N LYS A 840 -108.31 -223.57 -55.72
CA LYS A 840 -108.04 -224.38 -56.94
C LYS A 840 -106.57 -224.35 -57.41
N LEU A 841 -105.78 -223.49 -56.78
CA LEU A 841 -105.14 -222.35 -57.39
C LEU A 841 -103.61 -222.27 -57.14
N LEU A 842 -102.85 -223.25 -56.62
CA LEU A 842 -102.86 -224.73 -56.78
C LEU A 842 -103.15 -225.28 -58.22
N GLN A 843 -103.35 -224.42 -59.24
CA GLN A 843 -103.26 -224.79 -60.67
C GLN A 843 -101.88 -224.38 -61.21
N ALA A 844 -100.84 -225.16 -60.92
CA ALA A 844 -100.40 -226.19 -61.86
C ALA A 844 -100.73 -227.64 -61.46
N LEU A 845 -101.97 -227.84 -60.99
CA LEU A 845 -102.80 -229.04 -61.06
C LEU A 845 -102.27 -230.17 -61.96
N GLY A 846 -102.24 -231.45 -61.54
CA GLY A 846 -102.98 -232.14 -60.47
C GLY A 846 -102.58 -231.86 -59.01
N LEU A 847 -103.23 -230.86 -58.39
CA LEU A 847 -102.87 -230.14 -57.16
C LEU A 847 -101.35 -230.15 -56.81
N GLN A 848 -100.49 -229.90 -57.80
CA GLN A 848 -99.06 -230.22 -57.68
C GLN A 848 -98.26 -229.12 -56.98
N SER A 849 -97.77 -229.49 -55.78
CA SER A 849 -96.44 -229.20 -55.22
C SER A 849 -95.99 -227.74 -55.04
N MET A 850 -95.68 -227.25 -53.83
CA MET A 850 -96.06 -227.56 -52.43
C MET A 850 -95.48 -226.40 -51.58
N LEU A 851 -96.21 -225.72 -50.68
CA LEU A 851 -96.43 -226.08 -49.27
C LEU A 851 -95.23 -226.71 -48.55
N ILE A 852 -94.79 -226.13 -47.42
CA ILE A 852 -94.34 -226.93 -46.26
C ILE A 852 -94.43 -226.17 -44.93
N THR A 853 -94.38 -226.96 -43.85
CA THR A 853 -94.42 -226.66 -42.41
C THR A 853 -93.08 -226.04 -41.92
N ASP A 854 -92.95 -225.41 -40.75
CA ASP A 854 -93.51 -225.74 -39.42
C ASP A 854 -94.35 -224.62 -38.78
N GLY A 855 -95.05 -224.98 -37.70
CA GLY A 855 -95.49 -224.00 -36.72
C GLY A 855 -94.32 -223.30 -36.03
N ARG A 856 -94.55 -222.17 -35.36
CA ARG A 856 -95.84 -221.65 -34.89
C ARG A 856 -96.10 -220.29 -35.52
N THR A 857 -97.15 -220.11 -36.33
CA THR A 857 -98.54 -220.03 -35.84
C THR A 857 -98.61 -219.03 -34.69
N PRO A 858 -99.15 -219.31 -33.49
CA PRO A 858 -100.56 -219.63 -33.24
C PRO A 858 -101.57 -218.62 -33.81
N ILE A 859 -101.08 -217.52 -34.45
CA ILE A 859 -101.72 -216.33 -35.04
C ILE A 859 -102.94 -216.56 -35.95
N ASN A 860 -103.93 -217.28 -35.44
CA ASN A 860 -105.19 -217.55 -36.10
C ASN A 860 -106.12 -216.34 -36.00
N LEU A 861 -107.13 -216.29 -36.88
CA LEU A 861 -108.38 -215.55 -36.71
C LEU A 861 -108.30 -214.05 -36.35
N MET A 862 -108.61 -213.19 -37.34
CA MET A 862 -109.56 -212.06 -37.20
C MET A 862 -109.31 -210.95 -36.15
N GLY A 863 -108.19 -210.93 -35.41
CA GLY A 863 -107.94 -209.98 -34.31
C GLY A 863 -107.76 -208.52 -34.77
N PHE A 864 -108.24 -207.48 -34.06
CA PHE A 864 -107.97 -207.06 -32.66
C PHE A 864 -106.49 -206.70 -32.39
N GLY A 865 -106.16 -205.59 -31.71
CA GLY A 865 -107.01 -204.57 -31.05
C GLY A 865 -106.20 -203.40 -30.43
N GLN A 866 -106.61 -202.88 -29.26
CA GLN A 866 -105.96 -201.74 -28.50
C GLN A 866 -106.10 -200.33 -29.17
N GLY A 867 -105.59 -199.16 -28.66
CA GLY A 867 -104.61 -198.92 -27.57
C GLY A 867 -104.46 -197.50 -26.87
N LEU A 868 -105.11 -196.41 -27.29
CA LEU A 868 -105.55 -195.24 -26.46
C LEU A 868 -104.67 -194.03 -25.94
N LEU A 869 -103.37 -194.06 -25.54
CA LEU A 869 -102.84 -193.10 -24.49
C LEU A 869 -101.60 -192.16 -24.77
N GLY A 870 -101.57 -190.95 -24.11
CA GLY A 870 -100.39 -190.03 -23.89
C GLY A 870 -100.60 -188.53 -24.33
N GLY A 871 -99.91 -187.44 -23.88
CA GLY A 871 -99.03 -187.10 -22.72
C GLY A 871 -97.69 -186.34 -23.07
N LEU A 872 -97.12 -185.32 -22.37
CA LEU A 872 -97.58 -184.23 -21.43
C LEU A 872 -96.42 -183.20 -21.08
N THR A 873 -96.70 -182.04 -20.40
CA THR A 873 -95.78 -180.96 -19.85
C THR A 873 -95.07 -180.00 -20.85
N GLY A 874 -94.38 -178.86 -20.55
CA GLY A 874 -93.98 -178.00 -19.37
C GLY A 874 -92.90 -176.94 -19.82
N ASN A 875 -92.36 -175.89 -19.14
CA ASN A 875 -92.58 -175.08 -17.90
C ASN A 875 -91.78 -173.69 -18.00
N THR A 876 -91.71 -172.77 -17.00
CA THR A 876 -91.21 -171.34 -17.14
C THR A 876 -90.51 -170.66 -15.90
N ASN A 877 -90.05 -169.37 -16.02
CA ASN A 877 -90.26 -168.17 -15.11
C ASN A 877 -89.03 -167.33 -14.55
N LYS A 878 -89.32 -166.08 -14.05
CA LYS A 878 -88.55 -165.06 -13.25
C LYS A 878 -87.65 -164.01 -13.98
N LYS A 879 -88.00 -162.70 -13.97
CA LYS A 879 -87.71 -161.56 -13.00
C LYS A 879 -86.47 -160.71 -13.42
N LEU A 880 -86.32 -159.40 -13.14
CA LEU A 880 -86.87 -158.52 -12.07
C LEU A 880 -86.89 -157.00 -12.44
N ARG A 881 -87.85 -156.24 -11.87
CA ARG A 881 -87.87 -154.77 -11.57
C ARG A 881 -87.82 -153.72 -12.70
N SER A 882 -88.83 -152.85 -12.66
CA SER A 882 -88.90 -151.50 -13.28
C SER A 882 -89.43 -150.48 -12.26
N SER A 883 -88.89 -149.26 -12.25
CA SER A 883 -89.28 -148.11 -11.40
C SER A 883 -88.58 -146.85 -11.94
N THR A 884 -89.23 -145.71 -12.24
CA THR A 884 -89.79 -144.69 -11.30
C THR A 884 -88.66 -143.97 -10.51
N THR A 885 -88.45 -142.64 -10.59
CA THR A 885 -89.10 -141.58 -11.41
C THR A 885 -88.16 -140.37 -11.65
N THR A 886 -88.41 -139.70 -12.77
CA THR A 886 -87.75 -138.53 -13.39
C THR A 886 -87.83 -137.19 -12.65
N SER A 887 -86.78 -136.35 -12.82
CA SER A 887 -86.92 -134.99 -13.39
C SER A 887 -85.56 -134.39 -13.82
N ASN A 888 -85.51 -133.85 -15.05
CA ASN A 888 -84.58 -132.91 -15.72
C ASN A 888 -83.27 -132.44 -15.06
N ASN A 889 -82.24 -132.00 -15.80
CA ASN A 889 -81.63 -132.44 -17.08
C ASN A 889 -80.32 -131.64 -17.26
N TYR A 890 -79.25 -132.29 -17.72
CA TYR A 890 -78.00 -131.79 -18.32
C TYR A 890 -77.61 -130.29 -18.32
N HIS A 891 -76.40 -130.04 -17.82
CA HIS A 891 -75.47 -128.97 -18.20
C HIS A 891 -74.79 -129.28 -19.56
N VAL A 892 -73.71 -128.55 -19.93
CA VAL A 892 -72.97 -128.57 -21.23
C VAL A 892 -73.68 -127.70 -22.29
N GLU A 893 -73.33 -126.42 -22.46
CA GLU A 893 -72.06 -125.84 -22.98
C GLU A 893 -71.93 -125.97 -24.51
N ASP A 894 -72.08 -124.86 -25.23
CA ASP A 894 -70.96 -124.08 -25.79
C ASP A 894 -71.50 -122.81 -26.49
N ASN A 895 -70.69 -121.74 -26.49
CA ASN A 895 -70.76 -120.51 -27.30
C ASN A 895 -72.12 -119.79 -27.45
N GLU A 896 -72.18 -118.55 -26.95
CA GLU A 896 -71.74 -117.40 -27.77
C GLU A 896 -70.60 -116.70 -27.01
#